data_AF-A0AAW0MZJ0-F1
#
_entry.id   AF-A0AAW0MZJ0-F1
#
_cell.length_a   1.000
_cell.length_b   1.000
_cell.length_c   1.000
_cell.angle_alpha   90.00
_cell.angle_beta   90.00
_cell.angle_gamma   90.00
#
_symmetry.space_group_name_H-M   'P 1'
#
loop_
_entity.id
_entity.type
_entity.pdbx_description
1 polymer ?
#
loop_
_entity_poly.entity_id
_entity_poly.type
_entity_poly.pdbx_seq_one_letter_code
_entity_poly.pdbx_strand_id
1 'polypeptide(L)'
;MVLVLVYFLVLEPREQQQKGAKASVMKANLKKSLQQGFSRVFEGVAKAGDSAPLNQIYTELYITEGGASEGNQEHEVRLMESASVLTVGVAGVGKTVLTQKFSLDWAEGRSHQELQLLFPFTFRELNVLRDTQFSLVQLLQHFFSPSKDLCSFTQLQVLFIFDGLDECRLPLDFSRTRVLTDPTESVSVDVLLVNLIRGSLLPSALLWITTRPAAANQIPAECVSMVTEVRGFTDDQKELYFRKRFSDDTIISHIKSIRSLYIMSHIPIFCWILSTVIQKLLEQTEEPELPRNLTQMYVHFLVLQAKVKNIKYHQGSGADLHWTPETRDMVLSLSKLAFEQLQKGNLIFYQSDLSDCGLDAEEAARYSGVFTQVFREEPGLYQDKVYCFIHLSLQEFLAALHVHQTFYSSGLNLMEPPQSSESPEEYYSESDSSVHSDRPISEGDFYRCAVLQALESPNGHLDLFLRFLLGLSLSTNQKLLQGLLSYSASNRTNRKTIKFIKQKLDEEDLSVERSLNLLHCLNELNDQSLLEQMKEIVRKGHLSKESLSAAQWSTLSFLLLSSESDLQEFDLRKYRATETGLLNLLPVVKASTKALLIGCGLSPHSCGPLASVLSSSSLTHLDLSNNDLQDSGGELLCDGLKSAPCRLHTLILSLCGLSPHSCGPLASVLSSSSLTHLDLSHNGLQDSGVELLCEGLKSAPADCTLSDPGSLRVLRSILAVPRTELFWTEMSDVDSGICCSHSSSLGVTAPSAPITTGTTVAFTFQAFSSSSLSPWRLAKAWAVAWQFRVHQTFRMSDLRSGRDFTGFSLSSTHSCVRELDLSYNHPGSSVKKLKALQNKSQRPLQSVRLDPCGKQFMVSGLRKYSCDFSLDPNTVHRRLLLSDDKRTVTAVKEKLPYGDHKDRCRDMPQVLSSTGLTGRCYWEVKLRGDVAVIAVSYRGNRDEREFGDSDRSWALKVCGHQLFICHNKKQTFLTQTQDDVDRVGVFLDSEAGLLSFYEVSSDGKLFHLYSFSSSFNEPLFPGFGLWWVGDSLSVVDLRNELLE
;
A
#
# COMPACT_ATOMS: atom_id res chain seq x y z
N MET A 1 21.44 63.77 -0.73
CA MET A 1 20.77 63.32 -1.98
C MET A 1 21.74 62.71 -2.99
N VAL A 2 22.75 63.42 -3.50
CA VAL A 2 23.64 62.88 -4.58
C VAL A 2 24.26 61.53 -4.24
N LEU A 3 24.79 61.33 -3.02
CA LEU A 3 25.32 60.04 -2.55
C LEU A 3 24.28 58.89 -2.58
N VAL A 4 23.01 59.19 -2.27
CA VAL A 4 21.92 58.19 -2.30
C VAL A 4 21.57 57.84 -3.75
N LEU A 5 21.54 58.83 -4.66
CA LEU A 5 21.33 58.60 -6.09
C LEU A 5 22.49 57.78 -6.72
N VAL A 6 23.75 58.06 -6.33
CA VAL A 6 24.91 57.26 -6.76
C VAL A 6 24.82 55.83 -6.21
N TYR A 7 24.36 55.65 -4.97
CA TYR A 7 24.15 54.32 -4.41
C TYR A 7 23.11 53.53 -5.22
N PHE A 8 21.86 54.01 -5.30
CA PHE A 8 20.76 53.28 -5.97
C PHE A 8 20.90 53.15 -7.50
N LEU A 9 21.55 54.10 -8.20
CA LEU A 9 21.64 54.06 -9.67
C LEU A 9 22.93 53.43 -10.22
N VAL A 10 24.00 53.33 -9.42
CA VAL A 10 25.33 52.91 -9.90
C VAL A 10 25.99 51.87 -9.01
N LEU A 11 25.94 52.02 -7.68
CA LEU A 11 26.62 51.09 -6.77
C LEU A 11 25.77 49.85 -6.49
N GLU A 12 24.49 49.97 -6.15
CA GLU A 12 23.60 48.85 -5.87
C GLU A 12 23.46 47.89 -7.08
N PRO A 13 23.25 48.34 -8.33
CA PRO A 13 23.25 47.45 -9.48
C PRO A 13 24.61 46.76 -9.71
N ARG A 14 25.73 47.44 -9.42
CA ARG A 14 27.08 46.85 -9.51
C ARG A 14 27.34 45.85 -8.39
N GLU A 15 26.91 46.13 -7.16
CA GLU A 15 26.98 45.21 -6.01
C GLU A 15 26.13 43.97 -6.27
N GLN A 16 24.91 44.11 -6.79
CA GLN A 16 24.06 42.99 -7.20
C GLN A 16 24.69 42.18 -8.34
N GLN A 17 25.25 42.85 -9.36
CA GLN A 17 25.94 42.19 -10.48
C GLN A 17 27.22 41.46 -10.04
N GLN A 18 27.97 42.04 -9.09
CA GLN A 18 29.19 41.45 -8.53
C GLN A 18 28.87 40.29 -7.56
N LYS A 19 27.79 40.40 -6.76
CA LYS A 19 27.24 39.29 -5.97
C LYS A 19 26.78 38.14 -6.86
N GLY A 20 26.02 38.43 -7.92
CA GLY A 20 25.56 37.44 -8.90
C GLY A 20 26.72 36.74 -9.63
N ALA A 21 27.76 37.48 -10.02
CA ALA A 21 28.96 36.91 -10.62
C ALA A 21 29.70 35.97 -9.64
N LYS A 22 29.89 36.38 -8.37
CA LYS A 22 30.52 35.54 -7.34
C LYS A 22 29.68 34.28 -7.02
N ALA A 23 28.37 34.41 -6.90
CA ALA A 23 27.46 33.28 -6.70
C ALA A 23 27.49 32.29 -7.88
N SER A 24 27.59 32.78 -9.11
CA SER A 24 27.74 31.95 -10.32
C SER A 24 29.05 31.15 -10.33
N VAL A 25 30.17 31.77 -9.94
CA VAL A 25 31.47 31.08 -9.79
C VAL A 25 31.39 30.02 -8.68
N MET A 26 30.75 30.32 -7.55
CA MET A 26 30.55 29.37 -6.47
C MET A 26 29.68 28.17 -6.92
N LYS A 27 28.54 28.42 -7.59
CA LYS A 27 27.68 27.36 -8.15
C LYS A 27 28.48 26.48 -9.10
N ALA A 28 29.30 27.04 -9.99
CA ALA A 28 30.13 26.27 -10.92
C ALA A 28 31.18 25.40 -10.21
N ASN A 29 31.88 25.91 -9.19
CA ASN A 29 32.84 25.14 -8.40
C ASN A 29 32.17 23.99 -7.64
N LEU A 30 31.03 24.27 -6.99
CA LEU A 30 30.25 23.29 -6.23
C LEU A 30 29.74 22.18 -7.15
N LYS A 31 29.15 22.53 -8.30
CA LYS A 31 28.76 21.54 -9.33
C LYS A 31 29.93 20.67 -9.78
N LYS A 32 31.11 21.26 -10.03
CA LYS A 32 32.30 20.50 -10.44
C LYS A 32 32.77 19.54 -9.34
N SER A 33 32.78 19.98 -8.08
CA SER A 33 33.10 19.16 -6.92
C SER A 33 32.14 17.97 -6.78
N LEU A 34 30.82 18.21 -6.83
CA LEU A 34 29.80 17.16 -6.72
C LEU A 34 29.82 16.19 -7.91
N GLN A 35 30.06 16.68 -9.14
CA GLN A 35 30.31 15.81 -10.30
C GLN A 35 31.53 14.90 -10.06
N GLN A 36 32.64 15.44 -9.56
CA GLN A 36 33.84 14.65 -9.27
C GLN A 36 33.64 13.67 -8.12
N GLY A 37 32.85 14.03 -7.10
CA GLY A 37 32.55 13.19 -5.94
C GLY A 37 31.57 12.06 -6.22
N PHE A 38 30.52 12.30 -7.02
CA PHE A 38 29.38 11.37 -7.16
C PHE A 38 29.18 10.79 -8.57
N SER A 39 29.87 11.27 -9.62
CA SER A 39 29.69 10.71 -10.98
C SER A 39 30.03 9.22 -11.08
N ARG A 40 30.99 8.75 -10.29
CA ARG A 40 31.35 7.33 -10.17
C ARG A 40 31.33 6.93 -8.70
N VAL A 41 30.50 5.94 -8.39
CA VAL A 41 30.32 5.42 -7.03
C VAL A 41 30.80 3.97 -7.00
N PHE A 42 31.28 3.53 -5.84
CA PHE A 42 31.56 2.12 -5.60
C PHE A 42 30.31 1.43 -5.10
N GLU A 43 29.94 0.34 -5.76
CA GLU A 43 28.95 -0.56 -5.22
C GLU A 43 29.60 -1.36 -4.09
N GLY A 44 29.39 -0.89 -2.85
CA GLY A 44 30.09 -1.37 -1.67
C GLY A 44 31.57 -1.01 -1.68
N VAL A 45 32.41 -1.93 -2.13
CA VAL A 45 33.84 -1.96 -1.80
C VAL A 45 34.67 -1.13 -2.78
N ALA A 46 35.40 -0.13 -2.27
CA ALA A 46 36.36 0.61 -3.08
C ALA A 46 37.52 -0.29 -3.56
N LYS A 47 37.57 -0.57 -4.87
CA LYS A 47 38.75 -1.11 -5.56
C LYS A 47 39.23 -0.09 -6.59
N ALA A 48 40.53 0.10 -6.71
CA ALA A 48 41.10 0.95 -7.76
C ALA A 48 40.71 0.38 -9.14
N GLY A 49 39.95 1.14 -9.93
CA GLY A 49 39.44 0.75 -11.26
C GLY A 49 37.93 0.51 -11.32
N ASP A 50 37.32 -0.11 -10.30
CA ASP A 50 35.96 -0.69 -10.38
C ASP A 50 34.79 0.27 -10.07
N SER A 51 35.02 1.59 -10.03
CA SER A 51 33.93 2.56 -9.80
C SER A 51 32.98 2.61 -11.01
N ALA A 52 31.68 2.39 -10.80
CA ALA A 52 30.68 2.43 -11.88
C ALA A 52 30.04 3.83 -11.98
N PRO A 53 29.64 4.31 -13.17
CA PRO A 53 28.91 5.56 -13.30
C PRO A 53 27.57 5.48 -12.57
N LEU A 54 27.31 6.38 -11.60
CA LEU A 54 26.12 6.30 -10.74
C LEU A 54 24.83 6.26 -11.58
N ASN A 55 24.76 7.05 -12.65
CA ASN A 55 23.63 7.10 -13.57
C ASN A 55 23.35 5.80 -14.36
N GLN A 56 24.30 4.86 -14.44
CA GLN A 56 24.10 3.55 -15.08
C GLN A 56 23.59 2.50 -14.09
N ILE A 57 24.05 2.57 -12.84
CA ILE A 57 23.75 1.59 -11.79
C ILE A 57 22.51 1.95 -10.96
N TYR A 58 22.19 3.25 -10.86
CA TYR A 58 21.04 3.73 -10.09
C TYR A 58 19.74 3.15 -10.67
N THR A 59 18.96 2.52 -9.80
CA THR A 59 17.54 2.21 -10.03
C THR A 59 16.76 3.12 -9.09
N GLU A 60 15.73 3.77 -9.61
CA GLU A 60 14.87 4.65 -8.82
C GLU A 60 14.30 3.90 -7.61
N LEU A 61 14.28 4.58 -6.47
CA LEU A 61 13.76 4.04 -5.23
C LEU A 61 12.30 4.43 -5.08
N TYR A 62 11.49 3.51 -4.56
CA TYR A 62 10.10 3.82 -4.22
C TYR A 62 10.05 4.60 -2.90
N ILE A 63 9.58 5.85 -2.98
CA ILE A 63 9.51 6.82 -1.89
C ILE A 63 8.03 7.19 -1.67
N THR A 64 7.60 7.19 -0.42
CA THR A 64 6.25 7.60 -0.03
C THR A 64 6.29 8.82 0.88
N GLU A 65 5.30 9.69 0.80
CA GLU A 65 5.12 10.77 1.77
C GLU A 65 4.50 10.20 3.05
N GLY A 66 5.15 10.45 4.18
CA GLY A 66 4.72 9.98 5.50
C GLY A 66 3.45 10.68 5.91
N GLY A 67 2.30 10.06 5.63
CA GLY A 67 0.99 10.69 5.78
C GLY A 67 0.22 10.95 4.49
N ALA A 68 0.66 10.45 3.32
CA ALA A 68 -0.12 10.56 2.08
C ALA A 68 -0.08 9.34 1.12
N SER A 69 -1.01 9.35 0.17
CA SER A 69 -1.29 8.28 -0.79
C SER A 69 -0.30 8.23 -1.97
N GLU A 70 -0.20 7.08 -2.62
CA GLU A 70 0.35 6.99 -3.99
C GLU A 70 -0.44 7.89 -4.93
N GLY A 71 0.28 8.68 -5.73
CA GLY A 71 -0.32 9.69 -6.59
C GLY A 71 0.66 10.77 -7.03
N ASN A 72 1.73 10.34 -7.73
CA ASN A 72 2.41 11.01 -8.86
C ASN A 72 3.89 10.61 -8.94
N GLN A 73 4.40 10.42 -10.16
CA GLN A 73 5.79 10.07 -10.46
C GLN A 73 6.77 11.24 -10.30
N GLU A 74 6.46 12.23 -9.46
CA GLU A 74 7.18 13.50 -9.30
C GLU A 74 7.63 13.73 -7.85
N HIS A 75 8.13 12.68 -7.20
CA HIS A 75 8.55 12.74 -5.80
C HIS A 75 9.66 13.77 -5.55
N GLU A 76 10.65 13.88 -6.45
CA GLU A 76 11.76 14.83 -6.28
C GLU A 76 11.30 16.29 -6.28
N VAL A 77 10.24 16.61 -7.04
CA VAL A 77 9.69 17.97 -7.14
C VAL A 77 9.07 18.39 -5.80
N ARG A 78 8.29 17.51 -5.16
CA ARG A 78 7.68 17.79 -3.84
C ARG A 78 8.71 17.95 -2.72
N LEU A 79 9.85 17.26 -2.79
CA LEU A 79 10.95 17.46 -1.83
C LEU A 79 11.46 18.92 -1.80
N MET A 80 11.25 19.68 -2.90
CA MET A 80 11.72 21.06 -3.04
C MET A 80 10.65 22.13 -2.74
N GLU A 81 9.40 21.72 -2.50
CA GLU A 81 8.29 22.62 -2.12
C GLU A 81 8.21 22.85 -0.59
N SER A 82 8.84 21.97 0.20
CA SER A 82 8.82 22.00 1.67
C SER A 82 10.11 22.59 2.27
N ALA A 83 9.98 23.43 3.30
CA ALA A 83 11.15 24.06 3.94
C ALA A 83 12.07 23.05 4.64
N SER A 84 11.51 21.97 5.19
CA SER A 84 12.28 20.89 5.81
C SER A 84 11.63 19.52 5.54
N VAL A 85 12.43 18.58 5.03
CA VAL A 85 12.01 17.21 4.74
C VAL A 85 12.84 16.22 5.56
N LEU A 86 12.17 15.32 6.27
CA LEU A 86 12.80 14.20 6.98
C LEU A 86 12.48 12.88 6.25
N THR A 87 13.49 12.28 5.62
CA THR A 87 13.39 10.99 4.94
C THR A 87 13.83 9.84 5.84
N VAL A 88 12.86 9.06 6.31
CA VAL A 88 13.08 7.83 7.07
C VAL A 88 13.25 6.62 6.14
N GLY A 89 13.82 5.53 6.66
CA GLY A 89 13.86 4.24 5.95
C GLY A 89 14.82 3.26 6.62
N VAL A 90 14.67 1.97 6.34
CA VAL A 90 15.49 0.91 6.96
C VAL A 90 16.97 0.99 6.56
N ALA A 91 17.83 0.21 7.23
CA ALA A 91 19.24 0.10 6.85
C ALA A 91 19.37 -0.48 5.44
N GLY A 92 20.35 0.00 4.66
CA GLY A 92 20.62 -0.51 3.31
C GLY A 92 19.59 -0.16 2.23
N VAL A 93 18.52 0.57 2.57
CA VAL A 93 17.39 0.88 1.67
C VAL A 93 17.74 1.88 0.54
N GLY A 94 18.90 2.53 0.61
CA GLY A 94 19.41 3.42 -0.44
C GLY A 94 19.36 4.93 -0.15
N LYS A 95 19.01 5.37 1.07
CA LYS A 95 18.93 6.80 1.46
C LYS A 95 20.15 7.65 1.03
N THR A 96 21.36 7.18 1.33
CA THR A 96 22.62 7.84 0.93
C THR A 96 22.83 7.86 -0.58
N VAL A 97 22.39 6.80 -1.29
CA VAL A 97 22.52 6.73 -2.77
C VAL A 97 21.53 7.70 -3.43
N LEU A 98 20.35 7.88 -2.85
CA LEU A 98 19.34 8.85 -3.27
C LEU A 98 19.85 10.30 -3.16
N THR A 99 20.41 10.67 -2.02
CA THR A 99 20.96 12.03 -1.80
C THR A 99 22.18 12.30 -2.69
N GLN A 100 23.03 11.31 -2.93
CA GLN A 100 24.13 11.38 -3.90
C GLN A 100 23.63 11.53 -5.34
N LYS A 101 22.61 10.76 -5.74
CA LYS A 101 22.01 10.82 -7.09
C LYS A 101 21.39 12.19 -7.36
N PHE A 102 20.58 12.69 -6.43
CA PHE A 102 19.99 14.03 -6.53
C PHE A 102 21.07 15.11 -6.64
N SER A 103 22.11 15.03 -5.81
CA SER A 103 23.25 15.95 -5.85
C SER A 103 23.99 15.91 -7.18
N LEU A 104 24.15 14.72 -7.78
CA LEU A 104 24.76 14.53 -9.09
C LEU A 104 23.89 15.11 -10.22
N ASP A 105 22.58 14.88 -10.21
CA ASP A 105 21.66 15.38 -11.24
C ASP A 105 21.58 16.91 -11.22
N TRP A 106 21.50 17.52 -10.04
CA TRP A 106 21.64 18.96 -9.87
C TRP A 106 22.97 19.46 -10.44
N ALA A 107 24.06 18.74 -10.15
CA ALA A 107 25.40 19.13 -10.56
C ALA A 107 25.61 19.04 -12.08
N GLU A 108 25.16 17.96 -12.71
CA GLU A 108 25.18 17.75 -14.16
C GLU A 108 24.17 18.63 -14.92
N GLY A 109 23.18 19.21 -14.23
CA GLY A 109 22.20 20.11 -14.83
C GLY A 109 20.93 19.42 -15.35
N ARG A 110 20.66 18.17 -14.90
CA ARG A 110 19.53 17.36 -15.34
C ARG A 110 18.21 17.77 -14.69
N SER A 111 18.24 18.15 -13.40
CA SER A 111 17.06 18.52 -12.61
C SER A 111 17.35 19.67 -11.63
N HIS A 112 16.30 20.24 -11.04
CA HIS A 112 16.34 21.19 -9.92
C HIS A 112 17.23 22.44 -10.08
N GLN A 113 17.24 23.07 -11.26
CA GLN A 113 18.17 24.16 -11.57
C GLN A 113 17.82 25.52 -10.95
N GLU A 114 16.61 25.66 -10.43
CA GLU A 114 16.15 26.75 -9.57
C GLU A 114 16.99 26.87 -8.29
N LEU A 115 17.42 25.75 -7.70
CA LEU A 115 18.35 25.73 -6.57
C LEU A 115 19.67 26.39 -6.97
N GLN A 116 20.07 27.43 -6.24
CA GLN A 116 21.29 28.19 -6.53
C GLN A 116 22.52 27.54 -5.91
N LEU A 117 22.42 26.96 -4.72
CA LEU A 117 23.49 26.21 -4.04
C LEU A 117 22.92 24.96 -3.37
N LEU A 118 23.73 23.90 -3.30
CA LEU A 118 23.38 22.60 -2.73
C LEU A 118 24.57 22.07 -1.93
N PHE A 119 24.42 21.93 -0.60
CA PHE A 119 25.48 21.48 0.30
C PHE A 119 25.11 20.13 0.95
N PRO A 120 25.68 19.01 0.47
CA PRO A 120 25.48 17.70 1.08
C PRO A 120 26.52 17.44 2.17
N PHE A 121 26.05 17.25 3.39
CA PHE A 121 26.82 16.84 4.55
C PHE A 121 26.37 15.46 5.01
N THR A 122 27.30 14.63 5.50
CA THR A 122 26.94 13.48 6.34
C THR A 122 27.07 13.83 7.82
N PHE A 123 26.22 13.28 8.67
CA PHE A 123 26.41 13.39 10.13
C PHE A 123 27.72 12.72 10.59
N ARG A 124 28.26 11.75 9.83
CA ARG A 124 29.59 11.17 10.07
C ARG A 124 30.70 12.21 10.00
N GLU A 125 30.70 13.05 8.97
CA GLU A 125 31.66 14.15 8.82
C GLU A 125 31.47 15.22 9.91
N LEU A 126 30.23 15.60 10.19
CA LEU A 126 29.90 16.61 11.21
C LEU A 126 30.29 16.17 12.63
N ASN A 127 30.18 14.88 12.95
CA ASN A 127 30.57 14.31 14.24
C ASN A 127 32.05 14.54 14.61
N VAL A 128 32.94 14.65 13.61
CA VAL A 128 34.39 14.91 13.83
C VAL A 128 34.63 16.31 14.37
N LEU A 129 33.71 17.24 14.09
CA LEU A 129 33.84 18.65 14.44
C LEU A 129 33.19 18.99 15.81
N ARG A 130 32.80 17.99 16.62
CA ARG A 130 32.06 18.15 17.89
C ARG A 130 32.66 19.19 18.83
N ASP A 131 33.97 19.14 19.04
CA ASP A 131 34.67 19.97 20.03
C ASP A 131 35.29 21.23 19.39
N THR A 132 34.84 21.59 18.18
CA THR A 132 35.31 22.75 17.42
C THR A 132 34.22 23.81 17.29
N GLN A 133 34.62 25.06 17.05
CA GLN A 133 33.69 26.16 16.80
C GLN A 133 33.84 26.71 15.38
N PHE A 134 32.71 26.86 14.71
CA PHE A 134 32.57 27.39 13.37
C PHE A 134 31.43 28.41 13.33
N SER A 135 31.57 29.43 12.50
CA SER A 135 30.41 30.09 11.90
C SER A 135 29.91 29.29 10.70
N LEU A 136 28.65 29.49 10.28
CA LEU A 136 28.11 28.81 9.10
C LEU A 136 28.95 29.09 7.84
N VAL A 137 29.47 30.32 7.72
CA VAL A 137 30.40 30.70 6.65
C VAL A 137 31.67 29.85 6.68
N GLN A 138 32.29 29.70 7.87
CA GLN A 138 33.53 28.93 8.02
C GLN A 138 33.31 27.44 7.81
N LEU A 139 32.17 26.88 8.25
CA LEU A 139 31.81 25.48 8.03
C LEU A 139 31.66 25.17 6.53
N LEU A 140 31.01 26.06 5.77
CA LEU A 140 30.89 25.92 4.31
C LEU A 140 32.24 26.06 3.59
N GLN A 141 33.13 26.95 4.06
CA GLN A 141 34.49 27.05 3.52
C GLN A 141 35.32 25.79 3.80
N HIS A 142 35.16 25.18 4.97
CA HIS A 142 35.88 23.98 5.38
C HIS A 142 35.62 22.80 4.44
N PHE A 143 34.36 22.56 4.07
CA PHE A 143 33.99 21.40 3.23
C PHE A 143 33.97 21.67 1.72
N PHE A 144 33.70 22.91 1.26
CA PHE A 144 33.37 23.14 -0.16
C PHE A 144 34.25 24.16 -0.92
N SER A 145 35.04 25.02 -0.27
CA SER A 145 36.03 25.87 -0.96
C SER A 145 36.92 26.71 -0.01
N PRO A 146 38.25 26.76 -0.22
CA PRO A 146 39.17 27.65 0.49
C PRO A 146 39.15 29.13 0.01
N SER A 147 38.12 29.55 -0.75
CA SER A 147 38.03 30.92 -1.26
C SER A 147 37.50 31.88 -0.18
N LYS A 148 38.21 32.99 0.02
CA LYS A 148 37.98 33.90 1.16
C LYS A 148 36.67 34.70 1.13
N ASP A 149 35.94 34.67 0.01
CA ASP A 149 34.74 35.48 -0.25
C ASP A 149 33.49 34.61 -0.51
N LEU A 150 32.96 33.94 0.52
CA LEU A 150 31.55 33.53 0.51
C LEU A 150 30.67 34.78 0.62
N CYS A 151 30.29 35.37 -0.50
CA CYS A 151 29.30 36.44 -0.50
C CYS A 151 27.92 35.94 -0.05
N SER A 152 27.14 36.85 0.53
CA SER A 152 25.87 36.61 1.26
C SER A 152 24.94 35.58 0.62
N PHE A 153 25.09 34.31 1.01
CA PHE A 153 24.19 33.21 0.62
C PHE A 153 22.82 33.29 1.32
N THR A 154 22.67 34.20 2.29
CA THR A 154 21.42 34.56 2.97
C THR A 154 20.31 35.10 2.05
N GLN A 155 20.62 35.42 0.80
CA GLN A 155 19.67 35.88 -0.22
C GLN A 155 19.51 34.88 -1.38
N LEU A 156 20.08 33.68 -1.27
CA LEU A 156 20.07 32.66 -2.31
C LEU A 156 19.13 31.51 -1.93
N GLN A 157 18.57 30.82 -2.92
CA GLN A 157 17.87 29.56 -2.68
C GLN A 157 18.90 28.44 -2.47
N VAL A 158 19.07 28.02 -1.21
CA VAL A 158 20.08 27.05 -0.77
C VAL A 158 19.38 25.79 -0.25
N LEU A 159 19.84 24.62 -0.70
CA LEU A 159 19.49 23.33 -0.10
C LEU A 159 20.66 22.81 0.74
N PHE A 160 20.38 22.42 1.99
CA PHE A 160 21.28 21.61 2.79
C PHE A 160 20.74 20.18 2.85
N ILE A 161 21.59 19.21 2.53
CA ILE A 161 21.28 17.79 2.71
C ILE A 161 22.10 17.30 3.91
N PHE A 162 21.46 16.66 4.88
CA PHE A 162 22.08 16.07 6.06
C PHE A 162 21.80 14.56 6.09
N ASP A 163 22.75 13.77 5.59
CA ASP A 163 22.61 12.32 5.48
C ASP A 163 23.03 11.59 6.77
N GLY A 164 22.19 10.66 7.25
CA GLY A 164 22.53 9.75 8.35
C GLY A 164 22.35 10.30 9.77
N LEU A 165 21.24 10.99 10.08
CA LEU A 165 20.94 11.49 11.45
C LEU A 165 21.00 10.38 12.51
N ASP A 166 20.68 9.13 12.16
CA ASP A 166 20.79 7.97 13.05
C ASP A 166 22.23 7.61 13.46
N GLU A 167 23.22 8.31 12.91
CA GLU A 167 24.64 8.24 13.23
C GLU A 167 25.13 9.51 13.95
N CYS A 168 24.26 10.51 14.13
CA CYS A 168 24.55 11.73 14.88
C CYS A 168 24.88 11.40 16.34
N ARG A 169 25.98 11.98 16.83
CA ARG A 169 26.42 11.95 18.23
C ARG A 169 26.64 13.35 18.80
N LEU A 170 26.21 14.38 18.07
CA LEU A 170 26.21 15.78 18.52
C LEU A 170 25.00 16.01 19.45
N PRO A 171 25.14 16.79 20.54
CA PRO A 171 24.05 17.01 21.49
C PRO A 171 23.00 18.00 20.95
N LEU A 172 22.08 17.51 20.11
CA LEU A 172 21.01 18.31 19.49
C LEU A 172 19.90 18.70 20.49
N ASP A 173 20.20 19.53 21.48
CA ASP A 173 19.23 20.00 22.48
C ASP A 173 18.39 21.17 21.94
N PHE A 174 17.31 20.84 21.25
CA PHE A 174 16.34 21.82 20.72
C PHE A 174 15.64 22.66 21.80
N SER A 175 15.69 22.27 23.09
CA SER A 175 15.01 22.96 24.19
C SER A 175 15.88 24.03 24.86
N ARG A 176 17.19 23.77 25.02
CA ARG A 176 18.13 24.68 25.71
C ARG A 176 19.03 25.46 24.76
N THR A 177 19.19 25.02 23.52
CA THR A 177 20.09 25.69 22.56
C THR A 177 19.61 27.09 22.23
N ARG A 178 20.47 28.07 22.53
CA ARG A 178 20.25 29.50 22.25
C ARG A 178 19.90 29.74 20.77
N VAL A 179 19.01 30.71 20.54
CA VAL A 179 18.63 31.11 19.18
C VAL A 179 19.80 31.86 18.53
N LEU A 180 20.24 31.37 17.37
CA LEU A 180 21.27 31.98 16.54
C LEU A 180 20.64 32.44 15.23
N THR A 181 20.94 33.68 14.83
CA THR A 181 20.45 34.32 13.59
C THR A 181 21.55 34.94 12.73
N ASP A 182 22.78 35.07 13.25
CA ASP A 182 23.92 35.60 12.50
C ASP A 182 24.77 34.42 11.97
N PRO A 183 24.85 34.20 10.64
CA PRO A 183 25.65 33.11 10.07
C PRO A 183 27.17 33.33 10.19
N THR A 184 27.62 34.50 10.66
CA THR A 184 29.03 34.85 10.87
C THR A 184 29.50 34.66 12.32
N GLU A 185 28.59 34.48 13.28
CA GLU A 185 28.94 34.16 14.67
C GLU A 185 29.49 32.73 14.77
N SER A 186 30.63 32.56 15.44
CA SER A 186 31.25 31.24 15.63
C SER A 186 30.70 30.55 16.88
N VAL A 187 30.19 29.33 16.70
CA VAL A 187 29.56 28.51 17.75
C VAL A 187 29.93 27.03 17.55
N SER A 188 29.61 26.15 18.49
CA SER A 188 29.80 24.71 18.30
C SER A 188 28.84 24.13 17.25
N VAL A 189 29.25 23.06 16.57
CA VAL A 189 28.55 22.55 15.38
C VAL A 189 27.13 22.05 15.69
N ASP A 190 26.89 21.50 16.88
CA ASP A 190 25.55 21.19 17.38
C ASP A 190 24.63 22.42 17.43
N VAL A 191 25.14 23.57 17.89
CA VAL A 191 24.39 24.83 17.96
C VAL A 191 24.11 25.39 16.56
N LEU A 192 25.04 25.24 15.60
CA LEU A 192 24.76 25.57 14.19
C LEU A 192 23.63 24.70 13.63
N LEU A 193 23.71 23.38 13.80
CA LEU A 193 22.75 22.42 13.24
C LEU A 193 21.36 22.60 13.84
N VAL A 194 21.23 22.74 15.17
CA VAL A 194 19.93 23.00 15.82
C VAL A 194 19.30 24.30 15.30
N ASN A 195 20.08 25.37 15.10
CA ASN A 195 19.53 26.64 14.60
C ASN A 195 19.30 26.66 13.08
N LEU A 196 19.96 25.80 12.30
CA LEU A 196 19.58 25.52 10.91
C LEU A 196 18.25 24.76 10.87
N ILE A 197 18.15 23.63 11.57
CA ILE A 197 16.97 22.75 11.59
C ILE A 197 15.73 23.47 12.13
N ARG A 198 15.89 24.31 13.17
CA ARG A 198 14.83 25.21 13.69
C ARG A 198 14.47 26.35 12.71
N GLY A 199 15.23 26.55 11.64
CA GLY A 199 15.02 27.62 10.66
C GLY A 199 15.38 29.03 11.13
N SER A 200 16.05 29.20 12.29
CA SER A 200 16.37 30.53 12.82
C SER A 200 17.66 31.12 12.25
N LEU A 201 18.64 30.29 11.87
CA LEU A 201 19.93 30.76 11.34
C LEU A 201 19.84 31.16 9.86
N LEU A 202 19.01 30.46 9.09
CA LEU A 202 18.85 30.70 7.66
C LEU A 202 17.41 30.38 7.19
N PRO A 203 16.41 31.24 7.49
CA PRO A 203 14.99 30.91 7.32
C PRO A 203 14.52 30.62 5.89
N SER A 204 15.33 30.96 4.88
CA SER A 204 15.04 30.72 3.45
C SER A 204 15.78 29.51 2.87
N ALA A 205 16.49 28.74 3.70
CA ALA A 205 17.12 27.50 3.30
C ALA A 205 16.10 26.35 3.27
N LEU A 206 16.24 25.48 2.28
CA LEU A 206 15.59 24.17 2.25
C LEU A 206 16.50 23.16 2.97
N LEU A 207 15.90 22.26 3.74
CA LEU A 207 16.62 21.20 4.45
C LEU A 207 16.09 19.83 4.05
N TRP A 208 16.99 18.89 3.78
CA TRP A 208 16.64 17.49 3.55
C TRP A 208 17.50 16.59 4.44
N ILE A 209 16.88 15.88 5.38
CA ILE A 209 17.55 15.09 6.40
C ILE A 209 17.20 13.62 6.19
N THR A 210 18.18 12.71 6.19
CA THR A 210 17.92 11.26 6.10
C THR A 210 18.19 10.54 7.42
N THR A 211 17.41 9.52 7.76
CA THR A 211 17.55 8.80 9.04
C THR A 211 16.95 7.38 9.02
N ARG A 212 17.26 6.57 10.04
CA ARG A 212 16.48 5.37 10.39
C ARG A 212 15.28 5.77 11.27
N PRO A 213 14.12 5.07 11.19
CA PRO A 213 12.93 5.39 11.98
C PRO A 213 13.20 5.57 13.49
N ALA A 214 14.05 4.72 14.07
CA ALA A 214 14.43 4.75 15.49
C ALA A 214 15.15 6.03 15.96
N ALA A 215 15.65 6.87 15.03
CA ALA A 215 16.31 8.14 15.33
C ALA A 215 15.57 9.36 14.73
N ALA A 216 14.40 9.16 14.11
CA ALA A 216 13.58 10.26 13.59
C ALA A 216 13.12 11.21 14.70
N ASN A 217 12.89 10.68 15.90
CA ASN A 217 12.50 11.41 17.11
C ASN A 217 13.62 12.30 17.70
N GLN A 218 14.85 12.27 17.18
CA GLN A 218 15.90 13.23 17.57
C GLN A 218 15.59 14.66 17.09
N ILE A 219 14.73 14.81 16.07
CA ILE A 219 14.27 16.12 15.60
C ILE A 219 12.82 16.31 16.04
N PRO A 220 12.47 17.43 16.69
CA PRO A 220 11.09 17.75 17.07
C PRO A 220 10.18 17.86 15.83
N ALA A 221 8.94 17.38 15.95
CA ALA A 221 8.00 17.36 14.82
C ALA A 221 7.70 18.77 14.28
N GLU A 222 7.72 19.79 15.14
CA GLU A 222 7.55 21.20 14.76
C GLU A 222 8.69 21.76 13.89
N CYS A 223 9.83 21.07 13.80
CA CYS A 223 10.97 21.42 12.94
C CYS A 223 10.98 20.64 11.60
N VAL A 224 9.91 19.87 11.30
CA VAL A 224 9.80 19.06 10.09
C VAL A 224 8.51 19.41 9.35
N SER A 225 8.64 19.95 8.13
CA SER A 225 7.47 20.31 7.30
C SER A 225 6.87 19.11 6.58
N MET A 226 7.68 18.12 6.22
CA MET A 226 7.27 16.90 5.52
C MET A 226 8.10 15.71 5.98
N VAL A 227 7.46 14.58 6.25
CA VAL A 227 8.15 13.29 6.40
C VAL A 227 8.02 12.52 5.09
N THR A 228 9.07 11.82 4.68
CA THR A 228 9.03 10.86 3.57
C THR A 228 9.67 9.54 4.01
N GLU A 229 9.33 8.44 3.36
CA GLU A 229 9.85 7.11 3.67
C GLU A 229 10.36 6.44 2.39
N VAL A 230 11.64 6.08 2.37
CA VAL A 230 12.20 5.17 1.35
C VAL A 230 11.85 3.74 1.76
N ARG A 231 11.01 3.09 0.97
CA ARG A 231 10.55 1.73 1.23
C ARG A 231 11.56 0.70 0.72
N GLY A 232 12.04 0.87 -0.50
CA GLY A 232 12.99 -0.04 -1.15
C GLY A 232 12.72 -0.15 -2.66
N PHE A 233 13.02 -1.32 -3.22
CA PHE A 233 12.67 -1.70 -4.59
C PHE A 233 11.33 -2.45 -4.65
N THR A 234 10.40 -1.96 -5.47
CA THR A 234 9.27 -2.78 -5.97
C THR A 234 9.77 -3.97 -6.79
N ASP A 235 8.94 -4.97 -7.07
CA ASP A 235 9.36 -6.13 -7.86
C ASP A 235 9.83 -5.75 -9.28
N ASP A 236 9.19 -4.76 -9.92
CA ASP A 236 9.66 -4.16 -11.18
C ASP A 236 11.06 -3.53 -11.03
N GLN A 237 11.32 -2.83 -9.93
CA GLN A 237 12.62 -2.21 -9.64
C GLN A 237 13.70 -3.27 -9.32
N LYS A 238 13.34 -4.37 -8.63
CA LYS A 238 14.23 -5.52 -8.43
C LYS A 238 14.63 -6.15 -9.76
N GLU A 239 13.66 -6.40 -10.63
CA GLU A 239 13.91 -6.96 -11.96
C GLU A 239 14.74 -6.01 -12.84
N LEU A 240 14.43 -4.72 -12.83
CA LEU A 240 15.24 -3.71 -13.52
C LEU A 240 16.68 -3.67 -13.00
N TYR A 241 16.88 -3.77 -11.68
CA TYR A 241 18.21 -3.86 -11.07
C TYR A 241 18.96 -5.12 -11.52
N PHE A 242 18.32 -6.31 -11.46
CA PHE A 242 18.97 -7.56 -11.85
C PHE A 242 19.25 -7.62 -13.36
N ARG A 243 18.36 -7.12 -14.22
CA ARG A 243 18.59 -7.00 -15.68
C ARG A 243 19.74 -6.06 -16.04
N LYS A 244 20.04 -5.04 -15.21
CA LYS A 244 21.25 -4.20 -15.38
C LYS A 244 22.56 -4.94 -15.07
N ARG A 245 22.50 -6.12 -14.43
CA ARG A 245 23.68 -6.94 -14.03
C ARG A 245 23.80 -8.24 -14.79
N PHE A 246 22.67 -8.88 -15.09
CA PHE A 246 22.59 -10.18 -15.71
C PHE A 246 21.81 -10.06 -17.01
N SER A 247 22.46 -10.42 -18.13
CA SER A 247 21.82 -10.54 -19.44
C SER A 247 21.13 -11.89 -19.65
N ASP A 248 21.24 -12.81 -18.69
CA ASP A 248 20.69 -14.16 -18.75
C ASP A 248 19.45 -14.27 -17.84
N ASP A 249 18.28 -14.43 -18.47
CA ASP A 249 16.99 -14.57 -17.79
C ASP A 249 16.92 -15.82 -16.90
N THR A 250 17.75 -16.85 -17.12
CA THR A 250 17.78 -18.04 -16.26
C THR A 250 18.29 -17.71 -14.86
N ILE A 251 19.24 -16.78 -14.73
CA ILE A 251 19.75 -16.29 -13.44
C ILE A 251 18.65 -15.50 -12.71
N ILE A 252 17.94 -14.64 -13.42
CA ILE A 252 16.85 -13.82 -12.85
C ILE A 252 15.69 -14.72 -12.40
N SER A 253 15.34 -15.72 -13.21
CA SER A 253 14.36 -16.77 -12.87
C SER A 253 14.80 -17.56 -11.63
N HIS A 254 16.08 -17.93 -11.53
CA HIS A 254 16.61 -18.60 -10.35
C HIS A 254 16.53 -17.73 -9.08
N ILE A 255 16.91 -16.46 -9.17
CA ILE A 255 16.76 -15.49 -8.06
C ILE A 255 15.29 -15.39 -7.61
N LYS A 256 14.35 -15.25 -8.55
CA LYS A 256 12.90 -15.23 -8.27
C LYS A 256 12.39 -16.53 -7.66
N SER A 257 12.97 -17.68 -8.02
CA SER A 257 12.60 -19.00 -7.46
C SER A 257 12.94 -19.12 -5.97
N ILE A 258 14.02 -18.45 -5.51
CA ILE A 258 14.42 -18.42 -4.11
C ILE A 258 13.70 -17.27 -3.41
N ARG A 259 12.41 -17.46 -3.14
CA ARG A 259 11.50 -16.45 -2.55
C ARG A 259 12.10 -15.72 -1.34
N SER A 260 12.80 -16.41 -0.44
CA SER A 260 13.43 -15.78 0.73
C SER A 260 14.52 -14.75 0.38
N LEU A 261 15.32 -14.97 -0.68
CA LEU A 261 16.32 -14.01 -1.16
C LEU A 261 15.66 -12.88 -1.97
N TYR A 262 14.64 -13.19 -2.76
CA TYR A 262 13.90 -12.21 -3.56
C TYR A 262 13.06 -11.22 -2.72
N ILE A 263 12.53 -11.68 -1.57
CA ILE A 263 11.88 -10.82 -0.58
C ILE A 263 12.92 -9.87 0.06
N MET A 264 14.06 -10.39 0.53
CA MET A 264 15.14 -9.55 1.09
C MET A 264 15.70 -8.55 0.07
N SER A 265 15.65 -8.87 -1.22
CA SER A 265 16.00 -7.99 -2.34
C SER A 265 15.06 -6.77 -2.50
N HIS A 266 14.03 -6.62 -1.66
CA HIS A 266 13.35 -5.32 -1.49
C HIS A 266 14.32 -4.23 -0.99
N ILE A 267 15.32 -4.60 -0.19
CA ILE A 267 16.35 -3.68 0.30
C ILE A 267 17.56 -3.77 -0.65
N PRO A 268 17.95 -2.71 -1.39
CA PRO A 268 18.93 -2.76 -2.47
C PRO A 268 20.31 -3.36 -2.12
N ILE A 269 20.76 -3.24 -0.86
CA ILE A 269 22.02 -3.85 -0.43
C ILE A 269 22.05 -5.37 -0.60
N PHE A 270 20.90 -6.06 -0.44
CA PHE A 270 20.83 -7.50 -0.66
C PHE A 270 20.90 -7.84 -2.15
N CYS A 271 20.33 -7.00 -3.03
CA CYS A 271 20.51 -7.14 -4.48
C CYS A 271 21.99 -7.02 -4.86
N TRP A 272 22.72 -6.08 -4.26
CA TRP A 272 24.16 -5.94 -4.49
C TRP A 272 24.96 -7.14 -4.00
N ILE A 273 24.72 -7.61 -2.77
CA ILE A 273 25.42 -8.80 -2.22
C ILE A 273 25.12 -10.02 -3.09
N LEU A 274 23.83 -10.26 -3.43
CA LEU A 274 23.40 -11.38 -4.24
C LEU A 274 24.00 -11.35 -5.65
N SER A 275 23.95 -10.19 -6.33
CA SER A 275 24.57 -10.03 -7.64
C SER A 275 26.08 -10.27 -7.60
N THR A 276 26.77 -9.74 -6.59
CA THR A 276 28.23 -9.93 -6.41
C THR A 276 28.58 -11.40 -6.20
N VAL A 277 27.80 -12.12 -5.37
CA VAL A 277 28.01 -13.55 -5.10
C VAL A 277 27.76 -14.38 -6.36
N ILE A 278 26.60 -14.21 -7.01
CA ILE A 278 26.22 -14.99 -8.20
C ILE A 278 27.21 -14.76 -9.34
N GLN A 279 27.52 -13.49 -9.66
CA GLN A 279 28.48 -13.16 -10.70
C GLN A 279 29.84 -13.84 -10.44
N LYS A 280 30.34 -13.80 -9.20
CA LYS A 280 31.66 -14.33 -8.90
C LYS A 280 31.73 -15.85 -8.77
N LEU A 281 30.59 -16.52 -8.57
CA LEU A 281 30.48 -17.98 -8.68
C LEU A 281 30.46 -18.42 -10.15
N LEU A 282 29.69 -17.74 -11.01
CA LEU A 282 29.65 -17.98 -12.47
C LEU A 282 31.02 -17.77 -13.14
N GLU A 283 31.79 -16.78 -12.69
CA GLU A 283 33.17 -16.55 -13.16
C GLU A 283 34.18 -17.63 -12.69
N GLN A 284 33.85 -18.45 -11.68
CA GLN A 284 34.77 -19.41 -11.05
C GLN A 284 34.44 -20.88 -11.33
N THR A 285 33.27 -21.21 -11.86
CA THR A 285 32.81 -22.60 -11.99
C THR A 285 31.82 -22.73 -13.15
N GLU A 286 31.97 -23.77 -13.98
CA GLU A 286 31.09 -24.02 -15.14
C GLU A 286 29.66 -24.45 -14.71
N GLU A 287 29.54 -25.20 -13.60
CA GLU A 287 28.26 -25.53 -12.95
C GLU A 287 28.27 -25.04 -11.48
N PRO A 288 27.99 -23.75 -11.21
CA PRO A 288 28.05 -23.21 -9.85
C PRO A 288 26.82 -23.60 -9.02
N GLU A 289 27.03 -24.13 -7.81
CA GLU A 289 25.96 -24.23 -6.81
C GLU A 289 25.60 -22.83 -6.30
N LEU A 290 24.47 -22.30 -6.76
CA LEU A 290 23.95 -20.99 -6.35
C LEU A 290 23.34 -21.04 -4.93
N PRO A 291 23.49 -19.96 -4.13
CA PRO A 291 23.06 -19.93 -2.73
C PRO A 291 21.53 -20.04 -2.59
N ARG A 292 21.03 -20.97 -1.78
CA ARG A 292 19.59 -21.29 -1.65
C ARG A 292 18.90 -20.62 -0.46
N ASN A 293 19.66 -20.04 0.47
CA ASN A 293 19.15 -19.29 1.62
C ASN A 293 20.08 -18.12 1.97
N LEU A 294 19.66 -17.27 2.91
CA LEU A 294 20.39 -16.04 3.22
C LEU A 294 21.77 -16.36 3.82
N THR A 295 21.84 -17.35 4.69
CA THR A 295 23.11 -17.74 5.33
C THR A 295 24.13 -18.24 4.31
N GLN A 296 23.72 -19.04 3.32
CA GLN A 296 24.61 -19.45 2.23
C GLN A 296 25.14 -18.26 1.44
N MET A 297 24.28 -17.30 1.09
CA MET A 297 24.70 -16.10 0.36
C MET A 297 25.77 -15.30 1.15
N TYR A 298 25.59 -15.13 2.47
CA TYR A 298 26.56 -14.42 3.32
C TYR A 298 27.86 -15.21 3.54
N VAL A 299 27.78 -16.54 3.65
CA VAL A 299 28.96 -17.42 3.69
C VAL A 299 29.77 -17.32 2.40
N HIS A 300 29.13 -17.42 1.23
CA HIS A 300 29.82 -17.22 -0.05
C HIS A 300 30.40 -15.80 -0.17
N PHE A 301 29.65 -14.77 0.25
CA PHE A 301 30.16 -13.39 0.25
C PHE A 301 31.42 -13.25 1.10
N LEU A 302 31.44 -13.77 2.34
CA LEU A 302 32.61 -13.73 3.22
C LEU A 302 33.81 -14.47 2.62
N VAL A 303 33.60 -15.66 2.05
CA VAL A 303 34.63 -16.45 1.36
C VAL A 303 35.19 -15.69 0.14
N LEU A 304 34.33 -14.99 -0.61
CA LEU A 304 34.76 -14.17 -1.74
C LEU A 304 35.59 -12.96 -1.29
N GLN A 305 35.24 -12.29 -0.20
CA GLN A 305 36.06 -11.19 0.34
C GLN A 305 37.42 -11.70 0.86
N ALA A 306 37.46 -12.87 1.49
CA ALA A 306 38.70 -13.54 1.91
C ALA A 306 39.62 -13.84 0.72
N LYS A 307 39.08 -14.45 -0.36
CA LYS A 307 39.80 -14.65 -1.63
C LYS A 307 40.33 -13.33 -2.21
N VAL A 308 39.50 -12.28 -2.24
CA VAL A 308 39.86 -10.96 -2.80
C VAL A 308 40.98 -10.29 -2.01
N LYS A 309 40.99 -10.38 -0.67
CA LYS A 309 42.11 -9.89 0.16
C LYS A 309 43.41 -10.59 -0.23
N ASN A 310 43.39 -11.92 -0.29
CA ASN A 310 44.62 -12.70 -0.43
C ASN A 310 45.24 -12.60 -1.83
N ILE A 311 44.40 -12.48 -2.87
CA ILE A 311 44.86 -12.17 -4.23
C ILE A 311 45.50 -10.77 -4.29
N LYS A 312 44.88 -9.76 -3.65
CA LYS A 312 45.37 -8.37 -3.68
C LYS A 312 46.69 -8.17 -2.95
N TYR A 313 46.86 -8.79 -1.78
CA TYR A 313 47.95 -8.45 -0.84
C TYR A 313 49.00 -9.54 -0.65
N HIS A 314 48.73 -10.80 -1.01
CA HIS A 314 49.62 -11.94 -0.72
C HIS A 314 50.11 -12.72 -1.97
N GLN A 315 49.80 -12.24 -3.20
CA GLN A 315 50.28 -12.80 -4.48
C GLN A 315 50.07 -14.32 -4.68
N GLY A 316 49.15 -14.95 -3.95
CA GLY A 316 48.93 -16.39 -4.03
C GLY A 316 48.20 -16.81 -5.31
N SER A 317 48.77 -17.77 -6.04
CA SER A 317 48.13 -18.45 -7.19
C SER A 317 47.75 -19.90 -6.83
N GLY A 318 46.46 -20.16 -6.62
CA GLY A 318 45.96 -21.50 -6.29
C GLY A 318 44.52 -21.52 -5.75
N ALA A 319 43.89 -22.70 -5.76
CA ALA A 319 42.45 -22.85 -5.48
C ALA A 319 42.06 -22.69 -3.99
N ASP A 320 42.93 -23.09 -3.05
CA ASP A 320 42.63 -23.16 -1.60
C ASP A 320 43.21 -22.01 -0.75
N LEU A 321 43.32 -20.81 -1.34
CA LEU A 321 44.03 -19.67 -0.75
C LEU A 321 43.20 -18.74 0.16
N HIS A 322 41.97 -19.10 0.51
CA HIS A 322 41.03 -18.17 1.16
C HIS A 322 41.13 -18.12 2.69
N TRP A 323 41.48 -19.23 3.36
CA TRP A 323 41.68 -19.26 4.81
C TRP A 323 43.16 -19.38 5.19
N THR A 324 43.97 -18.34 4.95
CA THR A 324 45.31 -18.23 5.58
C THR A 324 45.17 -17.97 7.09
N PRO A 325 46.18 -18.26 7.93
CA PRO A 325 46.12 -17.96 9.37
C PRO A 325 45.72 -16.50 9.65
N GLU A 326 46.35 -15.55 8.97
CA GLU A 326 46.12 -14.12 9.12
C GLU A 326 44.69 -13.72 8.70
N THR A 327 44.13 -14.40 7.69
CA THR A 327 42.76 -14.16 7.25
C THR A 327 41.74 -14.74 8.23
N ARG A 328 42.02 -15.92 8.82
CA ARG A 328 41.18 -16.53 9.86
C ARG A 328 41.15 -15.65 11.09
N ASP A 329 42.32 -15.26 11.61
CA ASP A 329 42.44 -14.46 12.83
C ASP A 329 41.76 -13.09 12.67
N MET A 330 41.92 -12.45 11.50
CA MET A 330 41.20 -11.22 11.16
C MET A 330 39.67 -11.42 11.18
N VAL A 331 39.14 -12.46 10.51
CA VAL A 331 37.69 -12.69 10.44
C VAL A 331 37.12 -13.07 11.81
N LEU A 332 37.83 -13.86 12.62
CA LEU A 332 37.41 -14.20 13.99
C LEU A 332 37.39 -12.97 14.90
N SER A 333 38.39 -12.09 14.78
CA SER A 333 38.48 -10.87 15.58
C SER A 333 37.44 -9.82 15.17
N LEU A 334 37.16 -9.68 13.87
CA LEU A 334 36.03 -8.89 13.36
C LEU A 334 34.68 -9.48 13.81
N SER A 335 34.56 -10.80 13.88
CA SER A 335 33.35 -11.49 14.39
C SER A 335 33.11 -11.21 15.87
N LYS A 336 34.18 -11.21 16.69
CA LYS A 336 34.11 -10.79 18.10
C LYS A 336 33.64 -9.35 18.24
N LEU A 337 34.29 -8.41 17.54
CA LEU A 337 33.91 -6.99 17.51
C LEU A 337 32.44 -6.81 17.10
N ALA A 338 31.99 -7.55 16.08
CA ALA A 338 30.62 -7.49 15.59
C ALA A 338 29.60 -7.87 16.68
N PHE A 339 29.84 -8.95 17.44
CA PHE A 339 28.96 -9.38 18.53
C PHE A 339 28.94 -8.39 19.70
N GLU A 340 30.12 -8.00 20.20
CA GLU A 340 30.22 -7.09 21.35
C GLU A 340 29.59 -5.72 21.07
N GLN A 341 29.73 -5.21 19.84
CA GLN A 341 29.14 -3.93 19.45
C GLN A 341 27.66 -4.05 19.07
N LEU A 342 27.20 -5.21 18.58
CA LEU A 342 25.77 -5.48 18.37
C LEU A 342 25.01 -5.48 19.70
N GLN A 343 25.57 -6.10 20.75
CA GLN A 343 25.01 -6.04 22.11
C GLN A 343 24.95 -4.61 22.68
N LYS A 344 25.91 -3.75 22.32
CA LYS A 344 25.92 -2.32 22.68
C LYS A 344 25.01 -1.45 21.80
N GLY A 345 24.43 -1.98 20.72
CA GLY A 345 23.65 -1.21 19.73
C GLY A 345 24.48 -0.28 18.84
N ASN A 346 25.81 -0.48 18.80
CA ASN A 346 26.74 0.39 18.07
C ASN A 346 26.95 -0.07 16.62
N LEU A 347 26.90 0.88 15.68
CA LEU A 347 27.22 0.68 14.24
C LEU A 347 28.58 1.27 13.81
N ILE A 348 29.19 2.09 14.67
CA ILE A 348 30.38 2.89 14.37
C ILE A 348 31.36 2.75 15.53
N PHE A 349 32.61 2.45 15.20
CA PHE A 349 33.68 2.03 16.11
C PHE A 349 34.91 2.95 15.96
N TYR A 350 35.70 3.08 17.03
CA TYR A 350 36.92 3.87 17.08
C TYR A 350 38.14 2.98 17.24
N GLN A 351 39.34 3.53 17.03
CA GLN A 351 40.62 2.85 17.25
C GLN A 351 40.67 2.09 18.61
N SER A 352 40.05 2.64 19.66
CA SER A 352 39.91 1.99 20.98
C SER A 352 39.04 0.74 20.95
N ASP A 353 37.85 0.78 20.34
CA ASP A 353 36.95 -0.38 20.21
C ASP A 353 37.63 -1.55 19.48
N LEU A 354 38.43 -1.24 18.46
CA LEU A 354 39.23 -2.24 17.73
C LEU A 354 40.35 -2.80 18.62
N SER A 355 41.05 -1.93 19.35
CA SER A 355 42.14 -2.31 20.26
C SER A 355 41.66 -3.23 21.38
N ASP A 356 40.50 -2.96 21.98
CA ASP A 356 39.85 -3.81 23.00
C ASP A 356 39.51 -5.21 22.46
N CYS A 357 39.22 -5.30 21.16
CA CYS A 357 39.00 -6.57 20.45
C CYS A 357 40.31 -7.25 19.98
N GLY A 358 41.47 -6.62 20.16
CA GLY A 358 42.77 -7.12 19.68
C GLY A 358 43.03 -6.90 18.18
N LEU A 359 42.28 -6.01 17.52
CA LEU A 359 42.41 -5.71 16.10
C LEU A 359 43.39 -4.55 15.84
N ASP A 360 44.37 -4.77 14.96
CA ASP A 360 45.06 -3.64 14.32
C ASP A 360 44.11 -2.96 13.31
N ALA A 361 43.98 -1.64 13.45
CA ALA A 361 42.98 -0.88 12.74
C ALA A 361 43.33 -0.64 11.25
N GLU A 362 44.61 -0.68 10.88
CA GLU A 362 45.02 -0.56 9.47
C GLU A 362 44.87 -1.90 8.73
N GLU A 363 45.19 -3.00 9.40
CA GLU A 363 45.01 -4.36 8.88
C GLU A 363 43.52 -4.73 8.78
N ALA A 364 42.68 -4.27 9.73
CA ALA A 364 41.22 -4.39 9.64
C ALA A 364 40.64 -3.58 8.46
N ALA A 365 41.10 -2.34 8.23
CA ALA A 365 40.66 -1.51 7.11
C ALA A 365 41.02 -2.06 5.72
N ARG A 366 42.08 -2.88 5.61
CA ARG A 366 42.43 -3.61 4.37
C ARG A 366 41.38 -4.67 4.01
N TYR A 367 40.53 -5.05 4.96
CA TYR A 367 39.35 -5.90 4.73
C TYR A 367 38.09 -5.08 4.39
N SER A 368 38.27 -4.02 3.60
CA SER A 368 37.23 -3.12 3.06
C SER A 368 36.07 -3.83 2.34
N GLY A 369 36.23 -5.12 2.05
CA GLY A 369 35.19 -6.06 1.61
C GLY A 369 34.03 -6.29 2.58
N VAL A 370 34.26 -6.01 3.86
CA VAL A 370 33.37 -6.35 4.99
C VAL A 370 33.36 -5.23 6.03
N PHE A 371 34.53 -4.66 6.30
CA PHE A 371 34.79 -3.68 7.34
C PHE A 371 35.64 -2.54 6.77
N THR A 372 35.16 -1.29 6.88
CA THR A 372 35.83 -0.14 6.26
C THR A 372 36.20 0.91 7.30
N GLN A 373 37.35 1.53 7.12
CA GLN A 373 37.59 2.85 7.68
C GLN A 373 36.69 3.85 6.94
N VAL A 374 36.07 4.75 7.68
CA VAL A 374 35.33 5.90 7.15
C VAL A 374 36.27 7.09 7.22
N PHE A 375 37.02 7.35 6.14
CA PHE A 375 37.47 8.67 5.66
C PHE A 375 38.32 8.50 4.39
N ARG A 376 38.12 9.36 3.39
CA ARG A 376 39.08 9.59 2.29
C ARG A 376 40.08 10.66 2.75
N GLU A 377 41.33 10.54 2.33
CA GLU A 377 42.38 11.50 2.65
C GLU A 377 42.10 12.87 2.04
N GLU A 378 41.98 13.91 2.88
CA GLU A 378 42.38 15.27 2.52
C GLU A 378 43.49 15.75 3.48
N PRO A 379 44.54 16.41 2.98
CA PRO A 379 45.74 16.70 3.77
C PRO A 379 45.53 17.91 4.70
N GLY A 380 45.51 17.67 6.02
CA GLY A 380 45.49 18.79 6.98
C GLY A 380 45.43 18.40 8.46
N LEU A 381 44.27 17.96 8.93
CA LEU A 381 43.97 17.84 10.37
C LEU A 381 42.98 16.70 10.69
N TYR A 382 43.48 15.52 11.07
CA TYR A 382 42.67 14.47 11.70
C TYR A 382 43.52 13.72 12.74
N GLN A 383 42.96 13.43 13.92
CA GLN A 383 43.64 12.65 14.97
C GLN A 383 43.00 11.29 15.28
N ASP A 384 41.69 11.11 15.08
CA ASP A 384 41.00 9.83 15.33
C ASP A 384 40.41 9.21 14.05
N LYS A 385 40.73 7.94 13.81
CA LYS A 385 40.17 7.12 12.72
C LYS A 385 38.87 6.44 13.17
N VAL A 386 37.88 6.40 12.29
CA VAL A 386 36.53 5.85 12.56
C VAL A 386 36.23 4.71 11.61
N TYR A 387 35.50 3.68 12.07
CA TYR A 387 35.29 2.42 11.37
C TYR A 387 33.84 1.93 11.44
N CYS A 388 33.40 1.18 10.43
CA CYS A 388 32.10 0.48 10.46
C CYS A 388 32.11 -0.78 9.59
N PHE A 389 31.15 -1.68 9.81
CA PHE A 389 30.81 -2.70 8.79
C PHE A 389 30.11 -2.01 7.60
N ILE A 390 30.18 -2.60 6.40
CA ILE A 390 29.50 -2.05 5.21
C ILE A 390 27.98 -1.95 5.43
N HIS A 391 27.41 -2.91 6.16
CA HIS A 391 25.99 -2.96 6.49
C HIS A 391 25.74 -3.72 7.80
N LEU A 392 24.67 -3.39 8.52
CA LEU A 392 24.28 -4.03 9.78
C LEU A 392 24.12 -5.56 9.63
N SER A 393 23.57 -6.04 8.52
CA SER A 393 23.45 -7.49 8.28
C SER A 393 24.79 -8.24 8.20
N LEU A 394 25.90 -7.57 7.85
CA LEU A 394 27.24 -8.16 7.93
C LEU A 394 27.72 -8.23 9.38
N GLN A 395 27.40 -7.23 10.20
CA GLN A 395 27.65 -7.24 11.64
C GLN A 395 26.85 -8.37 12.31
N GLU A 396 25.56 -8.52 12.00
CA GLU A 396 24.71 -9.60 12.53
C GLU A 396 25.18 -10.99 12.09
N PHE A 397 25.59 -11.15 10.82
CA PHE A 397 26.16 -12.41 10.31
C PHE A 397 27.47 -12.78 11.01
N LEU A 398 28.39 -11.83 11.15
CA LEU A 398 29.67 -12.05 11.82
C LEU A 398 29.50 -12.25 13.34
N ALA A 399 28.53 -11.59 13.97
CA ALA A 399 28.16 -11.84 15.35
C ALA A 399 27.64 -13.28 15.53
N ALA A 400 26.76 -13.75 14.64
CA ALA A 400 26.28 -15.14 14.65
C ALA A 400 27.41 -16.14 14.44
N LEU A 401 28.37 -15.83 13.57
CA LEU A 401 29.59 -16.62 13.35
C LEU A 401 30.47 -16.68 14.61
N HIS A 402 30.63 -15.57 15.34
CA HIS A 402 31.34 -15.55 16.62
C HIS A 402 30.67 -16.43 17.68
N VAL A 403 29.36 -16.28 17.85
CA VAL A 403 28.58 -17.03 18.85
C VAL A 403 28.60 -18.54 18.55
N HIS A 404 28.44 -18.92 17.28
CA HIS A 404 28.60 -20.30 16.83
C HIS A 404 30.03 -20.83 17.11
N GLN A 405 31.07 -20.13 16.65
CA GLN A 405 32.46 -20.56 16.82
C GLN A 405 32.84 -20.69 18.31
N THR A 406 32.41 -19.74 19.15
CA THR A 406 32.71 -19.74 20.58
C THR A 406 32.08 -20.93 21.29
N PHE A 407 30.82 -21.26 20.98
CA PHE A 407 30.14 -22.43 21.55
C PHE A 407 30.88 -23.74 21.21
N TYR A 408 31.22 -24.00 19.94
CA TYR A 408 31.88 -25.27 19.57
C TYR A 408 33.38 -25.33 19.93
N SER A 409 34.06 -24.19 20.14
CA SER A 409 35.48 -24.17 20.53
C SER A 409 35.71 -24.17 22.05
N SER A 410 34.77 -23.65 22.84
CA SER A 410 34.94 -23.47 24.30
C SER A 410 33.80 -24.02 25.16
N GLY A 411 32.65 -24.39 24.57
CA GLY A 411 31.44 -24.77 25.29
C GLY A 411 30.62 -23.60 25.85
N LEU A 412 31.11 -22.35 25.74
CA LEU A 412 30.46 -21.16 26.28
C LEU A 412 29.24 -20.74 25.45
N ASN A 413 28.08 -20.62 26.09
CA ASN A 413 26.86 -20.08 25.50
C ASN A 413 26.80 -18.55 25.67
N LEU A 414 27.21 -17.80 24.64
CA LEU A 414 27.13 -16.34 24.64
C LEU A 414 25.69 -15.78 24.56
N MET A 415 24.68 -16.63 24.37
CA MET A 415 23.25 -16.27 24.37
C MET A 415 22.55 -16.63 25.69
N GLU A 416 23.29 -16.98 26.73
CA GLU A 416 22.73 -17.22 28.06
C GLU A 416 22.49 -15.87 28.78
N PRO A 417 21.29 -15.59 29.31
CA PRO A 417 21.02 -14.33 29.99
C PRO A 417 21.88 -14.21 31.25
N PRO A 418 22.43 -13.02 31.57
CA PRO A 418 23.16 -12.81 32.81
C PRO A 418 22.22 -13.06 33.99
N GLN A 419 22.63 -13.93 34.92
CA GLN A 419 21.79 -14.42 36.01
C GLN A 419 21.15 -13.30 36.84
N SER A 420 19.90 -12.97 36.54
CA SER A 420 18.98 -12.31 37.45
C SER A 420 18.37 -13.35 38.40
N SER A 421 17.95 -12.92 39.59
CA SER A 421 17.60 -13.78 40.71
C SER A 421 16.25 -14.51 40.63
N GLU A 422 15.73 -14.72 39.41
CA GLU A 422 14.49 -15.46 39.15
C GLU A 422 14.72 -16.39 37.94
N SER A 423 15.10 -17.64 38.24
CA SER A 423 15.20 -18.70 37.23
C SER A 423 13.80 -19.16 36.78
N PRO A 424 13.56 -19.41 35.48
CA PRO A 424 12.35 -20.10 35.04
C PRO A 424 12.36 -21.56 35.53
N GLU A 425 11.71 -21.85 36.65
CA GLU A 425 11.70 -23.20 37.25
C GLU A 425 10.88 -24.23 36.44
N GLU A 426 10.01 -23.80 35.52
CA GLU A 426 9.12 -24.67 34.75
C GLU A 426 9.60 -24.95 33.32
N TYR A 427 10.72 -25.68 33.10
CA TYR A 427 10.88 -26.49 31.87
C TYR A 427 11.91 -27.64 31.92
N TYR A 428 12.52 -27.96 33.07
CA TYR A 428 13.34 -29.17 33.19
C TYR A 428 12.46 -30.39 33.48
N SER A 429 12.27 -31.24 32.47
CA SER A 429 11.51 -32.49 32.61
C SER A 429 12.14 -33.43 33.64
N GLU A 430 11.35 -33.86 34.64
CA GLU A 430 11.74 -34.81 35.69
C GLU A 430 12.27 -36.14 35.15
N SER A 431 13.59 -36.29 34.99
CA SER A 431 14.27 -37.60 34.86
C SER A 431 15.80 -37.54 35.00
N ASP A 432 16.32 -36.88 36.05
CA ASP A 432 17.58 -37.25 36.75
C ASP A 432 17.90 -36.20 37.83
N SER A 433 17.28 -36.31 39.00
CA SER A 433 17.55 -35.44 40.14
C SER A 433 18.78 -35.92 40.95
N SER A 434 19.99 -35.70 40.44
CA SER A 434 21.19 -35.52 41.30
C SER A 434 22.44 -34.99 40.56
N VAL A 435 23.27 -34.27 41.32
CA VAL A 435 24.62 -33.73 41.01
C VAL A 435 24.67 -32.39 40.26
N HIS A 436 25.42 -31.46 40.86
CA HIS A 436 25.63 -30.09 40.42
C HIS A 436 26.42 -29.94 39.10
N SER A 437 25.96 -29.03 38.25
CA SER A 437 26.76 -28.07 37.46
C SER A 437 28.13 -28.50 36.86
N ASP A 438 28.17 -29.58 36.07
CA ASP A 438 29.33 -29.90 35.21
C ASP A 438 28.97 -30.64 33.90
N ARG A 439 27.68 -30.68 33.52
CA ARG A 439 27.29 -31.17 32.18
C ARG A 439 27.42 -30.03 31.15
N PRO A 440 28.19 -30.20 30.05
CA PRO A 440 28.24 -29.20 28.99
C PRO A 440 26.84 -29.02 28.37
N ILE A 441 26.46 -27.76 28.11
CA ILE A 441 25.18 -27.38 27.51
C ILE A 441 25.01 -28.15 26.20
N SER A 442 23.86 -28.81 26.00
CA SER A 442 23.66 -29.57 24.77
C SER A 442 23.50 -28.63 23.57
N GLU A 443 24.02 -29.05 22.42
CA GLU A 443 23.91 -28.33 21.14
C GLU A 443 22.45 -27.91 20.84
N GLY A 444 21.47 -28.70 21.28
CA GLY A 444 20.05 -28.37 21.11
C GLY A 444 19.54 -27.31 22.07
N ASP A 445 20.07 -27.25 23.29
CA ASP A 445 19.66 -26.25 24.28
C ASP A 445 20.27 -24.88 23.94
N PHE A 446 21.51 -24.85 23.43
CA PHE A 446 22.15 -23.65 22.87
C PHE A 446 21.27 -22.96 21.80
N TYR A 447 20.83 -23.69 20.77
CA TYR A 447 19.96 -23.10 19.74
C TYR A 447 18.56 -22.75 20.28
N ARG A 448 18.05 -23.44 21.31
CA ARG A 448 16.78 -23.07 21.96
C ARG A 448 16.90 -21.77 22.76
N CYS A 449 17.99 -21.56 23.50
CA CYS A 449 18.29 -20.30 24.17
C CYS A 449 18.35 -19.14 23.17
N ALA A 450 19.03 -19.32 22.04
CA ALA A 450 19.09 -18.30 20.99
C ALA A 450 17.71 -17.95 20.41
N VAL A 451 16.83 -18.95 20.19
CA VAL A 451 15.44 -18.71 19.77
C VAL A 451 14.67 -17.91 20.82
N LEU A 452 14.78 -18.27 22.11
CA LEU A 452 14.10 -17.55 23.20
C LEU A 452 14.57 -16.10 23.31
N GLN A 453 15.88 -15.85 23.30
CA GLN A 453 16.44 -14.49 23.36
C GLN A 453 16.00 -13.61 22.17
N ALA A 454 15.83 -14.18 20.97
CA ALA A 454 15.30 -13.44 19.84
C ALA A 454 13.80 -13.13 19.97
N LEU A 455 13.01 -14.03 20.58
CA LEU A 455 11.59 -13.81 20.85
C LEU A 455 11.37 -12.75 21.95
N GLU A 456 12.19 -12.79 23.00
CA GLU A 456 12.23 -11.80 24.10
C GLU A 456 12.74 -10.41 23.64
N SER A 457 13.36 -10.32 22.46
CA SER A 457 13.86 -9.05 21.91
C SER A 457 12.70 -8.09 21.61
N PRO A 458 12.60 -6.91 22.27
CA PRO A 458 11.44 -6.02 22.14
C PRO A 458 11.30 -5.46 20.72
N ASN A 459 12.42 -5.24 20.02
CA ASN A 459 12.46 -4.61 18.70
C ASN A 459 12.92 -5.56 17.57
N GLY A 460 13.09 -6.85 17.84
CA GLY A 460 13.51 -7.83 16.82
C GLY A 460 14.95 -7.67 16.32
N HIS A 461 15.80 -6.95 17.06
CA HIS A 461 17.18 -6.67 16.66
C HIS A 461 18.09 -7.91 16.66
N LEU A 462 17.57 -9.07 17.07
CA LEU A 462 18.23 -10.38 16.99
C LEU A 462 17.60 -11.29 15.92
N ASP A 463 16.57 -10.85 15.19
CA ASP A 463 15.83 -11.70 14.26
C ASP A 463 16.73 -12.21 13.12
N LEU A 464 17.48 -11.30 12.48
CA LEU A 464 18.39 -11.64 11.38
C LEU A 464 19.68 -12.33 11.89
N PHE A 465 20.18 -11.95 13.07
CA PHE A 465 21.21 -12.70 13.79
C PHE A 465 20.81 -14.17 14.02
N LEU A 466 19.60 -14.43 14.52
CA LEU A 466 19.10 -15.78 14.79
C LEU A 466 19.02 -16.61 13.51
N ARG A 467 18.51 -16.03 12.42
CA ARG A 467 18.47 -16.66 11.11
C ARG A 467 19.85 -17.14 10.66
N PHE A 468 20.87 -16.28 10.80
CA PHE A 468 22.26 -16.66 10.48
C PHE A 468 22.80 -17.73 11.42
N LEU A 469 22.57 -17.63 12.73
CA LEU A 469 23.05 -18.60 13.72
C LEU A 469 22.46 -20.00 13.47
N LEU A 470 21.16 -20.08 13.15
CA LEU A 470 20.50 -21.33 12.79
C LEU A 470 20.94 -21.84 11.41
N GLY A 471 21.13 -20.98 10.42
CA GLY A 471 21.69 -21.37 9.14
C GLY A 471 23.14 -21.89 9.24
N LEU A 472 23.93 -21.38 10.19
CA LEU A 472 25.29 -21.88 10.47
C LEU A 472 25.29 -23.28 11.11
N SER A 473 24.19 -23.72 11.73
CA SER A 473 24.03 -25.09 12.25
C SER A 473 23.94 -26.16 11.15
N LEU A 474 23.80 -25.77 9.87
CA LEU A 474 23.75 -26.70 8.75
C LEU A 474 25.15 -27.09 8.27
N SER A 475 25.43 -28.39 8.26
CA SER A 475 26.70 -28.93 7.76
C SER A 475 27.04 -28.54 6.30
N THR A 476 26.05 -28.21 5.47
CA THR A 476 26.26 -27.65 4.12
C THR A 476 26.96 -26.29 4.17
N ASN A 477 26.57 -25.44 5.11
CA ASN A 477 27.05 -24.07 5.24
C ASN A 477 28.40 -24.06 5.96
N GLN A 478 28.58 -24.97 6.92
CA GLN A 478 29.86 -25.19 7.61
C GLN A 478 30.96 -25.71 6.67
N LYS A 479 30.62 -26.57 5.70
CA LYS A 479 31.56 -27.04 4.65
C LYS A 479 32.13 -25.89 3.82
N LEU A 480 31.32 -24.88 3.50
CA LEU A 480 31.79 -23.69 2.78
C LEU A 480 32.73 -22.81 3.62
N LEU A 481 32.71 -22.95 4.95
CA LEU A 481 33.62 -22.32 5.91
C LEU A 481 34.73 -23.29 6.40
N GLN A 482 34.96 -24.41 5.71
CA GLN A 482 35.94 -25.42 6.11
C GLN A 482 37.35 -24.80 6.18
N GLY A 483 37.95 -24.83 7.37
CA GLY A 483 39.22 -24.16 7.66
C GLY A 483 39.08 -22.93 8.56
N LEU A 484 37.93 -22.25 8.55
CA LEU A 484 37.56 -21.28 9.59
C LEU A 484 36.82 -21.96 10.75
N LEU A 485 35.83 -22.80 10.41
CA LEU A 485 35.14 -23.67 11.36
C LEU A 485 35.83 -25.03 11.43
N SER A 486 35.97 -25.57 12.64
CA SER A 486 36.68 -26.84 12.93
C SER A 486 35.74 -28.03 13.17
N TYR A 487 34.42 -27.80 13.29
CA TYR A 487 33.43 -28.79 13.71
C TYR A 487 32.32 -28.97 12.67
N SER A 488 31.68 -30.15 12.65
CA SER A 488 30.48 -30.44 11.86
C SER A 488 29.28 -30.76 12.76
N ALA A 489 28.27 -29.89 12.74
CA ALA A 489 27.06 -29.99 13.55
C ALA A 489 26.24 -31.25 13.25
N SER A 490 25.54 -31.76 14.26
CA SER A 490 24.81 -33.00 14.13
C SER A 490 23.39 -32.79 13.58
N ASN A 491 23.06 -33.49 12.48
CA ASN A 491 21.70 -33.45 11.88
C ASN A 491 20.58 -33.87 12.87
N ARG A 492 20.92 -34.53 13.98
CA ARG A 492 19.96 -34.91 15.04
C ARG A 492 19.54 -33.70 15.89
N THR A 493 20.43 -32.74 16.11
CA THR A 493 20.13 -31.53 16.89
C THR A 493 19.20 -30.61 16.13
N ASN A 494 19.45 -30.35 14.84
CA ASN A 494 18.61 -29.45 14.04
C ASN A 494 17.15 -29.91 14.02
N ARG A 495 16.88 -31.23 14.04
CA ARG A 495 15.51 -31.78 14.19
C ARG A 495 14.84 -31.43 15.52
N LYS A 496 15.59 -31.35 16.64
CA LYS A 496 15.05 -30.88 17.93
C LYS A 496 14.70 -29.39 17.85
N THR A 497 15.61 -28.57 17.30
CA THR A 497 15.40 -27.12 17.14
C THR A 497 14.21 -26.83 16.23
N ILE A 498 14.09 -27.52 15.08
CA ILE A 498 12.93 -27.45 14.19
C ILE A 498 11.62 -27.78 14.93
N LYS A 499 11.61 -28.85 15.74
CA LYS A 499 10.42 -29.21 16.53
C LYS A 499 10.07 -28.11 17.53
N PHE A 500 11.06 -27.53 18.21
CA PHE A 500 10.85 -26.44 19.15
C PHE A 500 10.33 -25.16 18.48
N ILE A 501 10.88 -24.78 17.31
CA ILE A 501 10.39 -23.63 16.53
C ILE A 501 8.94 -23.84 16.09
N LYS A 502 8.56 -25.05 15.66
CA LYS A 502 7.17 -25.39 15.31
C LYS A 502 6.23 -25.34 16.52
N GLN A 503 6.70 -25.78 17.70
CA GLN A 503 5.94 -25.62 18.94
C GLN A 503 5.75 -24.14 19.31
N LYS A 504 6.78 -23.30 19.14
CA LYS A 504 6.67 -21.84 19.35
C LYS A 504 5.71 -21.17 18.37
N LEU A 505 5.67 -21.61 17.11
CA LEU A 505 4.71 -21.14 16.11
C LEU A 505 3.25 -21.52 16.41
N ASP A 506 3.00 -22.51 17.28
CA ASP A 506 1.65 -22.91 17.71
C ASP A 506 1.21 -22.21 19.03
N GLU A 507 2.01 -21.30 19.60
CA GLU A 507 1.63 -20.51 20.79
C GLU A 507 0.72 -19.33 20.40
N GLU A 508 -0.38 -19.11 21.14
CA GLU A 508 -1.47 -18.18 20.75
C GLU A 508 -1.08 -16.69 20.84
N ASP A 509 -0.17 -16.31 21.75
CA ASP A 509 0.25 -14.91 21.98
C ASP A 509 1.41 -14.45 21.07
N LEU A 510 1.86 -15.28 20.11
CA LEU A 510 3.01 -14.96 19.27
C LEU A 510 2.66 -13.92 18.19
N SER A 511 3.36 -12.78 18.19
CA SER A 511 3.14 -11.71 17.19
C SER A 511 3.42 -12.21 15.76
N VAL A 512 2.71 -11.63 14.78
CA VAL A 512 2.87 -11.94 13.35
C VAL A 512 4.33 -11.79 12.91
N GLU A 513 5.00 -10.72 13.32
CA GLU A 513 6.39 -10.42 12.96
C GLU A 513 7.34 -11.50 13.50
N ARG A 514 7.12 -11.95 14.74
CA ARG A 514 7.88 -13.03 15.38
C ARG A 514 7.62 -14.36 14.68
N SER A 515 6.37 -14.67 14.35
CA SER A 515 6.00 -15.86 13.57
C SER A 515 6.63 -15.87 12.17
N LEU A 516 6.63 -14.73 11.46
CA LEU A 516 7.31 -14.59 10.17
C LEU A 516 8.83 -14.80 10.29
N ASN A 517 9.47 -14.29 11.35
CA ASN A 517 10.89 -14.57 11.59
C ASN A 517 11.15 -16.05 11.88
N LEU A 518 10.33 -16.72 12.70
CA LEU A 518 10.45 -18.16 12.96
C LEU A 518 10.26 -19.01 11.68
N LEU A 519 9.38 -18.61 10.77
CA LEU A 519 9.23 -19.24 9.45
C LEU A 519 10.46 -19.02 8.56
N HIS A 520 11.06 -17.83 8.60
CA HIS A 520 12.37 -17.61 7.97
C HIS A 520 13.47 -18.48 8.60
N CYS A 521 13.46 -18.69 9.92
CA CYS A 521 14.39 -19.59 10.61
C CYS A 521 14.24 -21.06 10.16
N LEU A 522 13.01 -21.54 9.96
CA LEU A 522 12.76 -22.87 9.36
C LEU A 522 13.32 -22.96 7.93
N ASN A 523 13.19 -21.89 7.14
CA ASN A 523 13.76 -21.81 5.80
C ASN A 523 15.30 -21.81 5.80
N GLU A 524 15.97 -21.11 6.72
CA GLU A 524 17.44 -21.19 6.87
C GLU A 524 17.90 -22.59 7.33
N LEU A 525 17.07 -23.32 8.09
CA LEU A 525 17.28 -24.73 8.48
C LEU A 525 16.87 -25.74 7.38
N ASN A 526 16.49 -25.26 6.19
CA ASN A 526 15.99 -26.05 5.06
C ASN A 526 14.74 -26.92 5.37
N ASP A 527 13.92 -26.58 6.37
CA ASP A 527 12.64 -27.24 6.63
C ASP A 527 11.50 -26.51 5.93
N GLN A 528 11.01 -27.11 4.84
CA GLN A 528 9.84 -26.64 4.07
C GLN A 528 8.56 -27.42 4.41
N SER A 529 8.59 -28.32 5.42
CA SER A 529 7.52 -29.31 5.60
C SER A 529 6.16 -28.69 5.93
N LEU A 530 6.15 -27.62 6.73
CA LEU A 530 4.94 -26.88 7.07
C LEU A 530 4.42 -26.08 5.86
N LEU A 531 5.32 -25.52 5.05
CA LEU A 531 4.97 -24.79 3.84
C LEU A 531 4.38 -25.72 2.76
N GLU A 532 4.98 -26.89 2.53
CA GLU A 532 4.46 -27.88 1.58
C GLU A 532 3.13 -28.49 2.05
N GLN A 533 2.98 -28.75 3.36
CA GLN A 533 1.69 -29.13 3.93
C GLN A 533 0.62 -28.05 3.65
N MET A 534 0.94 -26.77 3.89
CA MET A 534 0.00 -25.68 3.66
C MET A 534 -0.34 -25.48 2.17
N LYS A 535 0.66 -25.55 1.28
CA LYS A 535 0.45 -25.55 -0.17
C LYS A 535 -0.47 -26.70 -0.61
N GLU A 536 -0.30 -27.89 -0.04
CA GLU A 536 -1.14 -29.04 -0.37
C GLU A 536 -2.60 -28.85 0.12
N ILE A 537 -2.80 -28.33 1.33
CA ILE A 537 -4.12 -27.98 1.87
C ILE A 537 -4.84 -26.97 0.96
N VAL A 538 -4.15 -25.88 0.58
CA VAL A 538 -4.67 -24.84 -0.31
C VAL A 538 -4.97 -25.42 -1.70
N ARG A 539 -4.06 -26.19 -2.29
CA ARG A 539 -4.24 -26.82 -3.62
C ARG A 539 -5.43 -27.80 -3.66
N LYS A 540 -5.73 -28.48 -2.55
CA LYS A 540 -6.87 -29.40 -2.43
C LYS A 540 -8.21 -28.70 -2.14
N GLY A 541 -8.22 -27.41 -1.81
CA GLY A 541 -9.43 -26.66 -1.46
C GLY A 541 -10.13 -27.17 -0.19
N HIS A 542 -9.42 -27.85 0.71
CA HIS A 542 -9.99 -28.56 1.87
C HIS A 542 -10.01 -27.75 3.18
N LEU A 543 -10.02 -26.42 3.12
CA LEU A 543 -10.05 -25.53 4.29
C LEU A 543 -11.41 -25.49 5.03
N SER A 544 -12.36 -26.36 4.67
CA SER A 544 -13.78 -26.22 4.99
C SER A 544 -14.30 -27.02 6.19
N LYS A 545 -13.46 -27.79 6.91
CA LYS A 545 -13.90 -28.55 8.10
C LYS A 545 -12.94 -28.62 9.30
N GLU A 546 -11.62 -28.58 9.09
CA GLU A 546 -10.65 -28.64 10.20
C GLU A 546 -10.15 -27.24 10.58
N SER A 547 -9.94 -27.00 11.87
CA SER A 547 -9.36 -25.75 12.37
C SER A 547 -7.85 -25.72 12.14
N LEU A 548 -7.38 -24.76 11.36
CA LEU A 548 -5.94 -24.49 11.25
C LEU A 548 -5.33 -24.09 12.60
N SER A 549 -4.12 -24.57 12.89
CA SER A 549 -3.32 -24.12 14.05
C SER A 549 -2.70 -22.74 13.82
N ALA A 550 -2.17 -22.10 14.88
CA ALA A 550 -1.48 -20.82 14.77
C ALA A 550 -0.24 -20.90 13.85
N ALA A 551 0.49 -22.03 13.85
CA ALA A 551 1.60 -22.23 12.92
C ALA A 551 1.13 -22.33 11.46
N GLN A 552 -0.01 -22.97 11.22
CA GLN A 552 -0.60 -23.09 9.88
C GLN A 552 -1.14 -21.74 9.37
N TRP A 553 -1.79 -20.96 10.23
CA TRP A 553 -2.20 -19.59 9.91
C TRP A 553 -1.02 -18.68 9.57
N SER A 554 0.01 -18.69 10.41
CA SER A 554 1.26 -17.96 10.18
C SER A 554 1.92 -18.38 8.86
N THR A 555 1.91 -19.68 8.55
CA THR A 555 2.45 -20.22 7.29
C THR A 555 1.62 -19.81 6.08
N LEU A 556 0.29 -19.74 6.20
CA LEU A 556 -0.57 -19.23 5.14
C LEU A 556 -0.32 -17.74 4.91
N SER A 557 -0.24 -16.93 5.98
CA SER A 557 0.09 -15.51 5.87
C SER A 557 1.45 -15.32 5.19
N PHE A 558 2.48 -16.10 5.58
CA PHE A 558 3.79 -16.09 4.92
C PHE A 558 3.72 -16.48 3.43
N LEU A 559 2.96 -17.53 3.09
CA LEU A 559 2.78 -18.00 1.71
C LEU A 559 2.14 -16.92 0.83
N LEU A 560 1.12 -16.23 1.34
CA LEU A 560 0.38 -15.18 0.62
C LEU A 560 1.16 -13.86 0.54
N LEU A 561 1.79 -13.41 1.63
CA LEU A 561 2.71 -12.27 1.62
C LEU A 561 3.92 -12.48 0.68
N SER A 562 4.26 -13.75 0.42
CA SER A 562 5.30 -14.11 -0.55
C SER A 562 4.80 -14.15 -2.00
N SER A 563 3.53 -13.87 -2.30
CA SER A 563 2.89 -14.17 -3.59
C SER A 563 2.31 -12.93 -4.29
N GLU A 564 2.98 -12.45 -5.34
CA GLU A 564 2.61 -11.24 -6.08
C GLU A 564 1.16 -11.24 -6.58
N SER A 565 0.63 -12.39 -7.04
CA SER A 565 -0.75 -12.50 -7.53
C SER A 565 -1.81 -12.38 -6.43
N ASP A 566 -1.51 -12.85 -5.23
CA ASP A 566 -2.45 -12.85 -4.09
C ASP A 566 -2.47 -11.49 -3.37
N LEU A 567 -1.42 -10.67 -3.55
CA LEU A 567 -1.37 -9.30 -3.04
C LEU A 567 -2.14 -8.30 -3.92
N GLN A 568 -2.29 -8.54 -5.23
CA GLN A 568 -3.11 -7.65 -6.06
C GLN A 568 -4.61 -7.73 -5.71
N GLU A 569 -5.14 -8.95 -5.54
CA GLU A 569 -6.51 -9.18 -5.09
C GLU A 569 -6.60 -10.35 -4.10
N PHE A 570 -6.65 -10.01 -2.81
CA PHE A 570 -6.91 -10.97 -1.75
C PHE A 570 -8.42 -11.20 -1.61
N ASP A 571 -8.85 -12.46 -1.67
CA ASP A 571 -10.24 -12.86 -1.44
C ASP A 571 -10.29 -13.90 -0.33
N LEU A 572 -10.82 -13.52 0.83
CA LEU A 572 -10.83 -14.37 2.02
C LEU A 572 -11.62 -15.68 1.79
N ARG A 573 -12.58 -15.68 0.85
CA ARG A 573 -13.39 -16.85 0.49
C ARG A 573 -12.59 -17.94 -0.23
N LYS A 574 -11.47 -17.59 -0.88
CA LYS A 574 -10.52 -18.57 -1.47
C LYS A 574 -9.84 -19.43 -0.39
N TYR A 575 -9.79 -18.92 0.85
CA TYR A 575 -9.13 -19.59 1.97
C TYR A 575 -10.15 -20.03 3.02
N ARG A 576 -10.67 -19.11 3.85
CA ARG A 576 -11.62 -19.42 4.92
C ARG A 576 -12.44 -18.18 5.30
N ALA A 577 -13.65 -18.10 4.75
CA ALA A 577 -14.65 -17.06 4.97
C ALA A 577 -15.16 -17.05 6.43
N THR A 578 -14.35 -16.54 7.36
CA THR A 578 -14.60 -16.51 8.81
C THR A 578 -13.87 -15.33 9.46
N GLU A 579 -14.43 -14.77 10.54
CA GLU A 579 -13.77 -13.73 11.35
C GLU A 579 -12.37 -14.17 11.85
N THR A 580 -12.22 -15.38 12.37
CA THR A 580 -10.90 -15.91 12.77
C THR A 580 -9.90 -15.96 11.61
N GLY A 581 -10.37 -16.26 10.40
CA GLY A 581 -9.53 -16.27 9.20
C GLY A 581 -9.15 -14.87 8.73
N LEU A 582 -10.03 -13.88 8.91
CA LEU A 582 -9.69 -12.48 8.70
C LEU A 582 -8.59 -12.04 9.67
N LEU A 583 -8.78 -12.23 10.98
CA LEU A 583 -7.85 -11.76 12.01
C LEU A 583 -6.43 -12.29 11.80
N ASN A 584 -6.29 -13.59 11.48
CA ASN A 584 -5.01 -14.23 11.17
C ASN A 584 -4.39 -13.78 9.83
N LEU A 585 -5.17 -13.18 8.93
CA LEU A 585 -4.72 -12.74 7.60
C LEU A 585 -4.79 -11.20 7.41
N LEU A 586 -5.02 -10.43 8.48
CA LEU A 586 -4.88 -8.96 8.47
C LEU A 586 -3.54 -8.47 7.89
N PRO A 587 -2.39 -9.15 8.08
CA PRO A 587 -1.14 -8.77 7.43
C PRO A 587 -1.21 -8.82 5.90
N VAL A 588 -1.91 -9.83 5.35
CA VAL A 588 -2.15 -9.98 3.91
C VAL A 588 -3.08 -8.86 3.44
N VAL A 589 -4.21 -8.65 4.13
CA VAL A 589 -5.18 -7.57 3.84
C VAL A 589 -4.49 -6.20 3.84
N LYS A 590 -3.55 -5.95 4.76
CA LYS A 590 -2.77 -4.71 4.84
C LYS A 590 -1.80 -4.51 3.67
N ALA A 591 -1.21 -5.59 3.16
CA ALA A 591 -0.29 -5.57 2.03
C ALA A 591 -1.02 -5.54 0.67
N SER A 592 -2.29 -5.92 0.62
CA SER A 592 -3.05 -6.03 -0.62
C SER A 592 -3.52 -4.69 -1.21
N THR A 593 -3.57 -4.60 -2.54
CA THR A 593 -4.18 -3.47 -3.26
C THR A 593 -5.70 -3.51 -3.17
N LYS A 594 -6.29 -4.72 -3.19
CA LYS A 594 -7.72 -4.99 -3.15
C LYS A 594 -8.02 -6.16 -2.21
N ALA A 595 -9.02 -5.99 -1.34
CA ALA A 595 -9.51 -7.03 -0.43
C ALA A 595 -11.01 -7.30 -0.65
N LEU A 596 -11.35 -8.58 -0.84
CA LEU A 596 -12.71 -9.10 -0.97
C LEU A 596 -13.05 -9.95 0.26
N LEU A 597 -13.92 -9.43 1.12
CA LEU A 597 -14.35 -10.02 2.39
C LEU A 597 -15.86 -10.33 2.40
N ILE A 598 -16.45 -10.47 1.21
CA ILE A 598 -17.89 -10.66 0.98
C ILE A 598 -18.37 -11.93 1.69
N GLY A 599 -19.47 -11.88 2.45
CA GLY A 599 -20.12 -13.07 2.99
C GLY A 599 -19.24 -13.92 3.93
N CYS A 600 -18.31 -13.29 4.64
CA CYS A 600 -17.32 -13.96 5.48
C CYS A 600 -17.75 -14.12 6.96
N GLY A 601 -19.01 -13.83 7.28
CA GLY A 601 -19.55 -13.92 8.64
C GLY A 601 -18.87 -12.97 9.61
N LEU A 602 -18.43 -11.80 9.12
CA LEU A 602 -17.78 -10.78 9.93
C LEU A 602 -18.81 -10.04 10.79
N SER A 603 -18.38 -9.67 12.00
CA SER A 603 -19.18 -8.97 13.01
C SER A 603 -18.60 -7.57 13.31
N PRO A 604 -19.21 -6.75 14.20
CA PRO A 604 -18.63 -5.47 14.61
C PRO A 604 -17.22 -5.61 15.21
N HIS A 605 -16.89 -6.76 15.80
CA HIS A 605 -15.57 -7.04 16.38
C HIS A 605 -14.46 -7.06 15.31
N SER A 606 -14.76 -7.51 14.09
CA SER A 606 -13.82 -7.46 12.94
C SER A 606 -13.43 -6.03 12.53
N CYS A 607 -14.29 -5.04 12.78
CA CYS A 607 -14.14 -3.69 12.27
C CYS A 607 -13.03 -2.88 12.94
N GLY A 608 -12.75 -3.10 14.23
CA GLY A 608 -11.66 -2.43 14.94
C GLY A 608 -10.27 -2.77 14.37
N PRO A 609 -9.92 -4.06 14.23
CA PRO A 609 -8.68 -4.48 13.57
C PRO A 609 -8.60 -4.02 12.10
N LEU A 610 -9.70 -4.10 11.33
CA LEU A 610 -9.75 -3.56 9.96
C LEU A 610 -9.51 -2.05 9.90
N ALA A 611 -10.08 -1.27 10.82
CA ALA A 611 -9.83 0.16 10.91
C ALA A 611 -8.35 0.48 11.15
N SER A 612 -7.66 -0.32 11.97
CA SER A 612 -6.22 -0.18 12.17
C SER A 612 -5.39 -0.48 10.91
N VAL A 613 -5.86 -1.42 10.07
CA VAL A 613 -5.26 -1.72 8.77
C VAL A 613 -5.46 -0.57 7.77
N LEU A 614 -6.67 -0.01 7.68
CA LEU A 614 -7.01 1.09 6.76
C LEU A 614 -6.12 2.33 6.93
N SER A 615 -5.59 2.58 8.13
CA SER A 615 -4.66 3.69 8.43
C SER A 615 -3.26 3.54 7.82
N SER A 616 -2.88 2.32 7.41
CA SER A 616 -1.48 1.97 7.14
C SER A 616 -1.28 0.97 5.99
N SER A 617 -2.31 0.79 5.14
CA SER A 617 -2.34 -0.18 4.04
C SER A 617 -2.19 0.43 2.64
N SER A 618 -1.84 -0.41 1.67
CA SER A 618 -1.92 -0.14 0.22
C SER A 618 -3.35 -0.28 -0.35
N LEU A 619 -4.36 -0.61 0.47
CA LEU A 619 -5.72 -0.86 0.03
C LEU A 619 -6.34 0.34 -0.68
N THR A 620 -6.72 0.13 -1.93
CA THR A 620 -7.53 1.05 -2.75
C THR A 620 -8.99 0.58 -2.86
N HIS A 621 -9.25 -0.71 -2.67
CA HIS A 621 -10.58 -1.32 -2.78
C HIS A 621 -10.84 -2.31 -1.65
N LEU A 622 -11.94 -2.14 -0.92
CA LEU A 622 -12.40 -3.02 0.14
C LEU A 622 -13.88 -3.34 -0.05
N ASP A 623 -14.18 -4.62 -0.25
CA ASP A 623 -15.55 -5.13 -0.29
C ASP A 623 -15.85 -5.96 0.96
N LEU A 624 -16.80 -5.47 1.75
CA LEU A 624 -17.25 -6.03 3.02
C LEU A 624 -18.69 -6.55 2.94
N SER A 625 -19.25 -6.68 1.73
CA SER A 625 -20.68 -6.93 1.54
C SER A 625 -21.19 -8.22 2.20
N ASN A 626 -22.48 -8.24 2.59
CA ASN A 626 -23.16 -9.42 3.15
C ASN A 626 -22.50 -9.94 4.44
N ASN A 627 -22.16 -9.05 5.36
CA ASN A 627 -21.65 -9.34 6.71
C ASN A 627 -22.49 -8.58 7.76
N ASP A 628 -22.62 -9.06 9.00
CA ASP A 628 -23.42 -8.37 10.02
C ASP A 628 -22.58 -7.37 10.82
N LEU A 629 -22.18 -6.28 10.16
CA LEU A 629 -21.28 -5.27 10.75
C LEU A 629 -22.00 -4.31 11.71
N GLN A 630 -23.30 -4.09 11.49
CA GLN A 630 -24.16 -3.22 12.28
C GLN A 630 -23.65 -1.75 12.34
N ASP A 631 -24.39 -0.86 12.98
CA ASP A 631 -23.99 0.56 13.07
C ASP A 631 -22.63 0.75 13.77
N SER A 632 -22.33 -0.04 14.80
CA SER A 632 -21.06 0.02 15.55
C SER A 632 -19.85 -0.41 14.73
N GLY A 633 -19.99 -1.40 13.84
CA GLY A 633 -18.92 -1.77 12.91
C GLY A 633 -18.71 -0.70 11.84
N GLY A 634 -19.80 -0.11 11.34
CA GLY A 634 -19.78 1.03 10.45
C GLY A 634 -19.06 2.25 11.05
N GLU A 635 -19.28 2.55 12.33
CA GLU A 635 -18.62 3.64 13.06
C GLU A 635 -17.11 3.40 13.21
N LEU A 636 -16.70 2.20 13.64
CA LEU A 636 -15.28 1.83 13.74
C LEU A 636 -14.54 1.94 12.40
N LEU A 637 -15.16 1.48 11.31
CA LEU A 637 -14.60 1.63 9.96
C LEU A 637 -14.51 3.10 9.57
N CYS A 638 -15.50 3.93 9.91
CA CYS A 638 -15.45 5.38 9.65
C CYS A 638 -14.28 6.06 10.37
N ASP A 639 -13.94 5.65 11.59
CA ASP A 639 -12.80 6.20 12.32
C ASP A 639 -11.46 5.77 11.70
N GLY A 640 -11.35 4.52 11.22
CA GLY A 640 -10.23 4.09 10.39
C GLY A 640 -10.08 4.92 9.11
N LEU A 641 -11.18 5.21 8.41
CA LEU A 641 -11.20 6.01 7.17
C LEU A 641 -10.88 7.50 7.38
N LYS A 642 -11.12 8.04 8.59
CA LYS A 642 -10.71 9.41 8.98
C LYS A 642 -9.22 9.51 9.33
N SER A 643 -8.57 8.39 9.67
CA SER A 643 -7.15 8.38 10.00
C SER A 643 -6.30 8.64 8.75
N ALA A 644 -5.28 9.49 8.88
CA ALA A 644 -4.40 9.84 7.77
C ALA A 644 -3.14 8.96 7.77
N PRO A 645 -2.74 8.33 6.63
CA PRO A 645 -3.38 8.32 5.32
C PRO A 645 -4.14 7.02 4.99
N CYS A 646 -5.47 7.07 5.01
CA CYS A 646 -6.24 6.03 4.31
C CYS A 646 -6.15 6.23 2.78
N ARG A 647 -5.83 5.15 2.04
CA ARG A 647 -5.72 5.14 0.55
C ARG A 647 -6.98 4.61 -0.16
N LEU A 648 -8.06 4.39 0.58
CA LEU A 648 -9.22 3.70 0.06
C LEU A 648 -9.99 4.58 -0.94
N HIS A 649 -10.22 4.05 -2.14
CA HIS A 649 -10.98 4.70 -3.21
C HIS A 649 -12.36 4.05 -3.39
N THR A 650 -12.44 2.73 -3.23
CA THR A 650 -13.68 1.97 -3.31
C THR A 650 -13.98 1.29 -1.98
N LEU A 651 -15.16 1.57 -1.44
CA LEU A 651 -15.70 0.89 -0.26
C LEU A 651 -17.09 0.33 -0.61
N ILE A 652 -17.27 -0.97 -0.40
CA ILE A 652 -18.54 -1.66 -0.65
C ILE A 652 -19.02 -2.25 0.68
N LEU A 653 -20.15 -1.76 1.17
CA LEU A 653 -20.81 -2.14 2.42
C LEU A 653 -22.25 -2.60 2.13
N SER A 654 -22.48 -3.30 1.01
CA SER A 654 -23.81 -3.78 0.67
C SER A 654 -24.29 -4.85 1.66
N LEU A 655 -25.57 -4.89 2.04
CA LEU A 655 -26.09 -5.89 3.01
C LEU A 655 -25.26 -5.98 4.31
N CYS A 656 -24.90 -4.84 4.92
CA CYS A 656 -24.02 -4.79 6.10
C CYS A 656 -24.73 -4.59 7.46
N GLY A 657 -26.07 -4.57 7.46
CA GLY A 657 -26.87 -4.31 8.67
C GLY A 657 -26.84 -2.86 9.16
N LEU A 658 -26.44 -1.90 8.30
CA LEU A 658 -26.31 -0.49 8.66
C LEU A 658 -27.68 0.20 8.70
N SER A 659 -27.93 1.03 9.71
CA SER A 659 -29.18 1.78 9.86
C SER A 659 -28.97 3.28 9.54
N PRO A 660 -30.02 4.12 9.64
CA PRO A 660 -29.86 5.58 9.55
C PRO A 660 -28.81 6.16 10.52
N HIS A 661 -28.48 5.47 11.63
CA HIS A 661 -27.49 5.92 12.60
C HIS A 661 -26.06 5.94 12.03
N SER A 662 -25.66 4.92 11.25
CA SER A 662 -24.37 4.89 10.54
C SER A 662 -24.12 6.08 9.59
N CYS A 663 -25.18 6.74 9.11
CA CYS A 663 -25.07 7.78 8.09
C CYS A 663 -24.43 9.07 8.61
N GLY A 664 -24.44 9.33 9.91
CA GLY A 664 -23.71 10.46 10.52
C GLY A 664 -22.18 10.28 10.40
N PRO A 665 -21.61 9.19 10.95
CA PRO A 665 -20.21 8.82 10.74
C PRO A 665 -19.83 8.77 9.25
N LEU A 666 -20.61 8.11 8.40
CA LEU A 666 -20.34 8.03 6.96
C LEU A 666 -20.34 9.42 6.29
N ALA A 667 -21.29 10.30 6.62
CA ALA A 667 -21.32 11.67 6.08
C ALA A 667 -20.09 12.49 6.45
N SER A 668 -19.49 12.27 7.63
CA SER A 668 -18.23 12.91 7.99
C SER A 668 -17.06 12.42 7.14
N VAL A 669 -16.95 11.10 6.91
CA VAL A 669 -15.94 10.48 6.03
C VAL A 669 -16.05 10.98 4.58
N LEU A 670 -17.27 11.17 4.07
CA LEU A 670 -17.50 11.73 2.73
C LEU A 670 -16.87 13.13 2.56
N SER A 671 -16.72 13.90 3.63
CA SER A 671 -16.14 15.25 3.58
C SER A 671 -14.61 15.31 3.69
N SER A 672 -13.95 14.20 4.09
CA SER A 672 -12.55 14.19 4.52
C SER A 672 -11.70 13.01 4.02
N SER A 673 -12.21 12.17 3.10
CA SER A 673 -11.53 10.95 2.64
C SER A 673 -11.27 10.92 1.12
N SER A 674 -10.38 10.02 0.70
CA SER A 674 -10.05 9.73 -0.71
C SER A 674 -11.11 8.95 -1.49
N LEU A 675 -12.23 8.57 -0.86
CA LEU A 675 -13.25 7.70 -1.48
C LEU A 675 -13.80 8.32 -2.77
N THR A 676 -13.84 7.52 -3.83
CA THR A 676 -14.42 7.87 -5.15
C THR A 676 -15.64 7.03 -5.49
N HIS A 677 -15.73 5.80 -4.98
CA HIS A 677 -16.87 4.90 -5.13
C HIS A 677 -17.30 4.38 -3.74
N LEU A 678 -18.59 4.54 -3.43
CA LEU A 678 -19.20 4.04 -2.20
C LEU A 678 -20.51 3.30 -2.52
N ASP A 679 -20.58 2.02 -2.16
CA ASP A 679 -21.80 1.22 -2.25
C ASP A 679 -22.34 0.96 -0.83
N LEU A 680 -23.54 1.47 -0.55
CA LEU A 680 -24.28 1.27 0.68
C LEU A 680 -25.61 0.54 0.42
N SER A 681 -25.76 -0.14 -0.72
CA SER A 681 -27.01 -0.79 -1.13
C SER A 681 -27.52 -1.81 -0.10
N HIS A 682 -28.83 -2.04 -0.07
CA HIS A 682 -29.45 -3.06 0.79
C HIS A 682 -29.23 -2.94 2.31
N ASN A 683 -28.97 -1.75 2.86
CA ASN A 683 -28.82 -1.55 4.31
C ASN A 683 -30.12 -1.10 5.00
N GLY A 684 -30.96 -0.32 4.32
CA GLY A 684 -32.19 0.22 4.88
C GLY A 684 -32.00 1.57 5.57
N LEU A 685 -31.17 2.44 4.98
CA LEU A 685 -30.79 3.76 5.54
C LEU A 685 -31.94 4.80 5.64
N GLN A 686 -33.09 4.53 5.02
CA GLN A 686 -34.30 5.38 5.02
C GLN A 686 -34.08 6.81 4.46
N ASP A 687 -35.12 7.65 4.50
CA ASP A 687 -35.02 9.05 4.06
C ASP A 687 -34.08 9.88 4.95
N SER A 688 -34.07 9.59 6.27
CA SER A 688 -33.27 10.31 7.27
C SER A 688 -31.77 10.05 7.16
N GLY A 689 -31.35 8.80 6.96
CA GLY A 689 -29.93 8.47 6.75
C GLY A 689 -29.43 9.05 5.43
N VAL A 690 -30.23 8.93 4.36
CA VAL A 690 -29.90 9.51 3.05
C VAL A 690 -29.87 11.05 3.08
N GLU A 691 -30.65 11.70 3.94
CA GLU A 691 -30.53 13.14 4.20
C GLU A 691 -29.17 13.52 4.80
N LEU A 692 -28.69 12.79 5.81
CA LEU A 692 -27.36 13.00 6.40
C LEU A 692 -26.24 12.81 5.36
N LEU A 693 -26.32 11.76 4.53
CA LEU A 693 -25.37 11.56 3.42
C LEU A 693 -25.43 12.72 2.41
N CYS A 694 -26.62 13.24 2.11
CA CYS A 694 -26.76 14.45 1.29
C CYS A 694 -26.12 15.68 1.93
N GLU A 695 -25.98 15.77 3.25
CA GLU A 695 -25.30 16.86 3.94
C GLU A 695 -23.78 16.71 3.92
N GLY A 696 -23.26 15.49 4.12
CA GLY A 696 -21.83 15.18 3.90
C GLY A 696 -21.38 15.47 2.45
N LEU A 697 -22.22 15.19 1.47
CA LEU A 697 -21.99 15.56 0.06
C LEU A 697 -22.19 17.07 -0.22
N LYS A 698 -22.76 17.84 0.73
CA LYS A 698 -22.94 19.30 0.60
C LYS A 698 -21.83 20.12 1.25
N SER A 699 -21.20 19.62 2.30
CA SER A 699 -20.35 20.38 3.24
C SER A 699 -19.04 20.95 2.68
N ALA A 700 -18.80 20.83 1.36
CA ALA A 700 -17.90 21.75 0.66
C ALA A 700 -18.46 23.19 0.78
N PRO A 701 -17.76 24.13 1.45
CA PRO A 701 -18.29 25.47 1.69
C PRO A 701 -18.52 26.19 0.37
N ALA A 702 -19.78 26.55 0.10
CA ALA A 702 -20.19 27.27 -1.10
C ALA A 702 -19.91 28.78 -1.02
N ASP A 703 -19.04 29.21 -0.09
CA ASP A 703 -18.81 30.62 0.24
C ASP A 703 -17.31 30.98 0.29
N CYS A 704 -16.59 30.50 -0.74
CA CYS A 704 -15.40 31.18 -1.24
C CYS A 704 -15.78 31.92 -2.52
N THR A 705 -16.55 33.00 -2.39
CA THR A 705 -16.66 33.99 -3.45
C THR A 705 -15.30 34.67 -3.62
N LEU A 706 -14.51 34.14 -4.56
CA LEU A 706 -13.30 34.78 -5.10
C LEU A 706 -13.71 36.05 -5.87
N SER A 707 -14.09 37.09 -5.13
CA SER A 707 -14.22 38.46 -5.63
C SER A 707 -12.89 39.20 -5.58
N ASP A 708 -11.79 38.51 -5.93
CA ASP A 708 -10.51 39.12 -6.30
C ASP A 708 -10.11 38.65 -7.72
N PRO A 709 -10.06 39.55 -8.72
CA PRO A 709 -9.68 39.22 -10.09
C PRO A 709 -8.25 38.70 -10.29
N GLY A 710 -7.38 38.72 -9.28
CA GLY A 710 -5.99 38.28 -9.38
C GLY A 710 -5.81 36.79 -9.70
N SER A 711 -6.47 35.91 -8.95
CA SER A 711 -6.17 34.47 -8.93
C SER A 711 -6.58 33.71 -10.21
N LEU A 712 -7.57 34.21 -10.95
CA LEU A 712 -8.09 33.57 -12.17
C LEU A 712 -7.17 33.71 -13.40
N ARG A 713 -6.11 34.53 -13.33
CA ARG A 713 -5.09 34.60 -14.41
C ARG A 713 -4.09 33.46 -14.38
N VAL A 714 -3.77 32.89 -13.22
CA VAL A 714 -2.74 31.84 -13.10
C VAL A 714 -3.28 30.48 -13.56
N LEU A 715 -4.48 30.09 -13.11
CA LEU A 715 -5.06 28.78 -13.43
C LEU A 715 -5.39 28.58 -14.92
N ARG A 716 -5.71 29.65 -15.67
CA ARG A 716 -5.93 29.56 -17.12
C ARG A 716 -4.66 29.37 -17.95
N SER A 717 -3.48 29.58 -17.37
CA SER A 717 -2.19 29.32 -18.05
C SER A 717 -1.73 27.87 -17.93
N ILE A 718 -2.26 27.11 -16.97
CA ILE A 718 -1.77 25.77 -16.60
C ILE A 718 -2.50 24.65 -17.38
N LEU A 719 -3.77 24.84 -17.74
CA LEU A 719 -4.61 23.81 -18.36
C LEU A 719 -4.56 23.77 -19.91
N ALA A 720 -3.44 24.16 -20.52
CA ALA A 720 -3.33 24.29 -21.99
C ALA A 720 -2.01 23.75 -22.58
N VAL A 721 -1.74 22.45 -22.40
CA VAL A 721 -0.79 21.68 -23.22
C VAL A 721 -1.40 20.32 -23.60
N PRO A 722 -1.45 19.91 -24.89
CA PRO A 722 -2.01 18.63 -25.30
C PRO A 722 -1.07 17.43 -25.08
N ARG A 723 -1.65 16.24 -24.88
CA ARG A 723 -0.95 14.95 -24.99
C ARG A 723 -0.60 14.62 -26.45
N THR A 724 0.55 13.99 -26.68
CA THR A 724 0.82 13.08 -27.81
C THR A 724 1.74 11.94 -27.37
N GLU A 725 1.55 10.75 -27.94
CA GLU A 725 2.09 9.46 -27.48
C GLU A 725 3.46 9.09 -28.07
N LEU A 726 4.05 8.01 -27.55
CA LEU A 726 5.11 7.22 -28.21
C LEU A 726 4.51 6.39 -29.39
N PHE A 727 5.21 5.68 -30.29
CA PHE A 727 6.44 4.87 -30.16
C PHE A 727 6.92 4.35 -31.56
N TRP A 728 8.21 3.97 -31.70
CA TRP A 728 8.86 3.16 -32.79
C TRP A 728 9.06 3.82 -34.19
N THR A 729 10.10 3.54 -35.01
CA THR A 729 11.25 2.58 -34.99
C THR A 729 12.45 3.06 -35.87
N GLU A 730 13.66 2.51 -35.63
CA GLU A 730 14.84 2.36 -36.56
C GLU A 730 15.56 3.62 -37.11
N MET A 731 16.91 3.77 -37.04
CA MET A 731 18.03 3.09 -37.75
C MET A 731 17.93 3.16 -39.29
N SER A 732 18.96 3.47 -40.08
CA SER A 732 20.33 4.02 -39.88
C SER A 732 20.88 4.54 -41.22
N ASP A 733 22.12 5.06 -41.22
CA ASP A 733 23.08 5.10 -42.36
C ASP A 733 23.04 6.17 -43.49
N VAL A 734 24.19 6.88 -43.58
CA VAL A 734 25.11 7.00 -44.73
C VAL A 734 24.77 7.85 -45.98
N ASP A 735 25.66 8.83 -46.18
CA ASP A 735 26.16 9.47 -47.41
C ASP A 735 25.27 10.02 -48.54
N SER A 736 25.49 11.33 -48.74
CA SER A 736 25.80 11.96 -50.03
C SER A 736 24.70 12.17 -51.08
N GLY A 737 24.74 13.36 -51.69
CA GLY A 737 24.62 13.43 -53.15
C GLY A 737 23.47 14.26 -53.73
N ILE A 738 23.83 15.48 -54.16
CA ILE A 738 23.61 15.94 -55.55
C ILE A 738 22.17 16.31 -55.99
N CYS A 739 22.04 17.64 -56.20
CA CYS A 739 21.29 18.33 -57.27
C CYS A 739 19.75 18.34 -57.33
N CYS A 740 19.25 19.58 -57.49
CA CYS A 740 18.24 20.00 -58.48
C CYS A 740 16.79 19.45 -58.36
N SER A 741 15.74 20.16 -58.73
CA SER A 741 15.56 21.56 -59.16
C SER A 741 14.06 21.80 -59.40
N HIS A 742 13.61 23.06 -59.37
CA HIS A 742 12.32 23.51 -59.96
C HIS A 742 11.05 23.02 -59.23
N SER A 743 9.91 23.73 -59.25
CA SER A 743 9.56 25.11 -59.63
C SER A 743 8.11 25.44 -59.20
N SER A 744 7.74 26.73 -59.14
CA SER A 744 6.44 27.32 -59.56
C SER A 744 5.09 26.61 -59.26
N SER A 745 3.97 27.25 -58.91
CA SER A 745 3.57 28.67 -58.79
C SER A 745 2.04 28.74 -58.46
N LEU A 746 1.46 29.96 -58.40
CA LEU A 746 0.01 30.28 -58.40
C LEU A 746 -0.76 30.02 -57.08
N GLY A 747 -1.72 30.86 -56.65
CA GLY A 747 -2.10 32.20 -57.13
C GLY A 747 -3.45 32.70 -56.55
N VAL A 748 -3.44 33.92 -55.97
CA VAL A 748 -4.33 35.09 -56.26
C VAL A 748 -5.87 34.83 -56.33
N THR A 749 -6.74 35.45 -55.51
CA THR A 749 -7.28 36.84 -55.66
C THR A 749 -7.92 37.45 -54.38
N ALA A 750 -8.05 38.79 -54.35
CA ALA A 750 -8.88 39.62 -53.44
C ALA A 750 -10.23 39.99 -54.14
N PRO A 751 -11.02 41.09 -53.86
CA PRO A 751 -10.98 42.21 -52.88
C PRO A 751 -12.32 42.41 -52.09
N SER A 752 -12.55 43.38 -51.17
CA SER A 752 -12.63 44.85 -51.36
C SER A 752 -13.10 45.60 -50.07
N ALA A 753 -12.85 46.92 -49.98
CA ALA A 753 -13.27 47.85 -48.88
C ALA A 753 -14.43 48.80 -49.35
N PRO A 754 -14.98 49.81 -48.60
CA PRO A 754 -14.32 50.98 -47.90
C PRO A 754 -14.84 51.21 -46.44
N ILE A 755 -14.33 52.06 -45.52
CA ILE A 755 -13.73 53.43 -45.45
C ILE A 755 -14.72 54.62 -45.48
N THR A 756 -14.71 55.46 -44.42
CA THR A 756 -14.81 56.96 -44.36
C THR A 756 -15.16 57.42 -42.91
N THR A 757 -14.80 58.58 -42.32
CA THR A 757 -13.74 59.64 -42.46
C THR A 757 -13.76 60.49 -41.15
N GLY A 758 -12.82 61.42 -40.84
CA GLY A 758 -11.66 61.91 -41.59
C GLY A 758 -10.92 63.11 -40.95
N THR A 759 -10.05 63.76 -41.75
CA THR A 759 -9.33 65.06 -41.56
C THR A 759 -8.39 65.20 -40.35
N THR A 760 -7.06 65.45 -40.44
CA THR A 760 -6.11 65.96 -41.46
C THR A 760 -5.94 67.49 -41.55
N VAL A 761 -4.76 67.99 -41.14
CA VAL A 761 -3.97 69.04 -41.82
C VAL A 761 -2.48 68.71 -41.63
N ALA A 762 -1.62 69.00 -42.62
CA ALA A 762 -0.17 68.74 -42.60
C ALA A 762 0.63 69.79 -43.40
N PHE A 763 1.92 69.92 -43.12
CA PHE A 763 3.00 70.49 -43.96
C PHE A 763 4.30 69.73 -43.57
N THR A 764 4.96 68.90 -44.39
CA THR A 764 5.87 69.16 -45.55
C THR A 764 7.09 70.04 -45.19
N PHE A 765 8.35 69.82 -45.62
CA PHE A 765 9.05 68.80 -46.45
C PHE A 765 10.59 68.83 -46.05
N GLN A 766 11.58 68.04 -46.53
CA GLN A 766 11.68 67.12 -47.67
C GLN A 766 12.52 65.82 -47.37
N ALA A 767 13.67 65.57 -48.03
CA ALA A 767 14.42 64.29 -48.05
C ALA A 767 15.97 64.42 -48.07
N PHE A 768 16.70 63.44 -47.53
CA PHE A 768 17.49 62.46 -48.31
C PHE A 768 17.96 61.24 -47.48
N SER A 769 18.37 60.18 -48.17
CA SER A 769 18.59 58.77 -47.73
C SER A 769 19.73 58.46 -46.74
N SER A 770 19.56 57.42 -45.90
CA SER A 770 20.28 56.12 -46.04
C SER A 770 20.01 55.09 -44.90
N SER A 771 20.07 53.80 -45.27
CA SER A 771 20.26 52.58 -44.42
C SER A 771 19.50 52.43 -43.08
N SER A 772 18.30 51.87 -43.17
CA SER A 772 17.83 50.69 -42.41
C SER A 772 18.34 50.44 -40.97
N LEU A 773 17.56 50.86 -39.96
CA LEU A 773 17.48 50.24 -38.63
C LEU A 773 16.02 50.31 -38.16
N SER A 774 15.40 49.16 -37.83
CA SER A 774 13.95 49.09 -37.60
C SER A 774 13.53 49.48 -36.15
N PRO A 775 12.34 50.08 -35.92
CA PRO A 775 12.00 50.72 -34.64
C PRO A 775 11.66 49.77 -33.46
N TRP A 776 12.03 48.48 -33.53
CA TRP A 776 11.67 47.48 -32.51
C TRP A 776 12.47 47.57 -31.20
N ARG A 777 13.44 48.49 -31.07
CA ARG A 777 14.29 48.64 -29.88
C ARG A 777 13.93 49.79 -28.93
N LEU A 778 12.95 50.64 -29.26
CA LEU A 778 12.49 51.70 -28.34
C LEU A 778 11.22 51.34 -27.55
N ALA A 779 10.42 50.37 -28.02
CA ALA A 779 9.23 49.89 -27.29
C ALA A 779 9.55 49.02 -26.05
N LYS A 780 10.76 48.47 -25.93
CA LYS A 780 11.21 47.73 -24.73
C LYS A 780 11.81 48.59 -23.62
N ALA A 781 11.99 49.90 -23.85
CA ALA A 781 12.59 50.82 -22.87
C ALA A 781 11.59 51.52 -21.93
N TRP A 782 10.28 51.39 -22.17
CA TRP A 782 9.23 52.00 -21.32
C TRP A 782 8.52 51.01 -20.38
N ALA A 783 8.74 49.69 -20.53
CA ALA A 783 8.16 48.66 -19.67
C ALA A 783 8.98 48.35 -18.40
N VAL A 784 10.12 49.03 -18.18
CA VAL A 784 11.06 48.76 -17.07
C VAL A 784 11.15 49.93 -16.07
N ALA A 785 10.48 51.07 -16.36
CA ALA A 785 10.56 52.28 -15.54
C ALA A 785 9.30 52.57 -14.68
N TRP A 786 8.30 51.68 -14.68
CA TRP A 786 7.04 51.86 -13.93
C TRP A 786 6.75 50.70 -12.95
N GLN A 787 7.81 50.16 -12.34
CA GLN A 787 7.68 49.14 -11.28
C GLN A 787 8.65 49.36 -10.10
N PHE A 788 9.08 50.60 -9.88
CA PHE A 788 10.00 50.97 -8.79
C PHE A 788 9.62 52.32 -8.11
N ARG A 789 8.40 52.41 -7.54
CA ARG A 789 8.06 53.29 -6.39
C ARG A 789 6.59 53.17 -5.94
N VAL A 790 6.30 52.21 -5.08
CA VAL A 790 5.59 52.47 -3.80
C VAL A 790 6.27 51.59 -2.76
N HIS A 791 6.78 52.20 -1.70
CA HIS A 791 7.40 51.53 -0.57
C HIS A 791 6.88 52.22 0.69
N GLN A 792 6.59 51.45 1.75
CA GLN A 792 5.94 51.91 3.01
C GLN A 792 4.46 52.33 2.78
N THR A 793 3.44 51.88 3.52
CA THR A 793 3.34 51.45 4.92
C THR A 793 2.11 50.56 5.13
N PHE A 794 2.26 49.39 5.77
CA PHE A 794 1.29 48.90 6.75
C PHE A 794 2.08 48.18 7.86
N ARG A 795 1.92 48.65 9.10
CA ARG A 795 2.55 48.01 10.27
C ARG A 795 1.76 46.76 10.62
N MET A 796 2.41 45.60 10.71
CA MET A 796 1.93 44.54 11.61
C MET A 796 2.39 44.86 13.04
N SER A 797 1.68 45.79 13.65
CA SER A 797 1.48 45.83 15.10
C SER A 797 0.03 45.43 15.34
N ASP A 798 -0.20 44.60 16.36
CA ASP A 798 -1.53 44.10 16.78
C ASP A 798 -2.16 42.98 15.94
N LEU A 799 -1.53 41.81 15.98
CA LEU A 799 -2.26 40.54 16.13
C LEU A 799 -1.51 39.56 17.07
N ARG A 800 -1.08 40.07 18.22
CA ARG A 800 -0.87 39.24 19.42
C ARG A 800 -2.24 39.01 20.08
N SER A 801 -2.89 37.90 19.74
CA SER A 801 -3.83 37.25 20.64
C SER A 801 -3.69 35.75 20.47
N GLY A 802 -3.16 35.07 21.49
CA GLY A 802 -3.13 33.62 21.49
C GLY A 802 -4.55 33.06 21.48
N ARG A 803 -4.88 32.32 20.42
CA ARG A 803 -5.89 31.26 20.40
C ARG A 803 -5.35 30.14 19.53
N ASP A 804 -5.69 28.94 19.94
CA ASP A 804 -5.12 27.68 19.49
C ASP A 804 -5.15 27.52 17.96
N PHE A 805 -3.98 27.34 17.35
CA PHE A 805 -3.83 26.87 15.97
C PHE A 805 -3.38 25.41 15.99
N THR A 806 -4.23 24.54 16.53
CA THR A 806 -4.16 23.10 16.27
C THR A 806 -4.69 22.82 14.86
N GLY A 807 -3.85 22.30 13.98
CA GLY A 807 -4.26 21.62 12.75
C GLY A 807 -4.86 22.50 11.64
N PHE A 808 -3.99 23.05 10.79
CA PHE A 808 -4.33 23.24 9.38
C PHE A 808 -3.63 22.18 8.54
N SER A 809 -4.22 20.98 8.54
CA SER A 809 -4.03 20.06 7.43
C SER A 809 -4.65 20.70 6.19
N LEU A 810 -3.92 20.74 5.07
CA LEU A 810 -4.53 20.98 3.75
C LEU A 810 -5.22 19.70 3.25
N SER A 811 -6.13 19.17 4.07
CA SER A 811 -7.08 18.17 3.61
C SER A 811 -7.97 18.83 2.55
N SER A 812 -8.19 18.13 1.44
CA SER A 812 -9.16 18.58 0.44
C SER A 812 -10.55 18.58 1.08
N THR A 813 -11.08 19.75 1.45
CA THR A 813 -12.41 19.93 2.07
C THR A 813 -13.55 19.76 1.05
N HIS A 814 -13.39 18.79 0.15
CA HIS A 814 -14.25 18.50 -0.99
C HIS A 814 -14.38 16.98 -1.10
N SER A 815 -15.61 16.47 -1.01
CA SER A 815 -15.92 15.05 -1.24
C SER A 815 -15.33 14.58 -2.57
N CYS A 816 -14.52 13.52 -2.55
CA CYS A 816 -14.00 12.89 -3.76
C CYS A 816 -15.00 11.92 -4.43
N VAL A 817 -16.12 11.58 -3.76
CA VAL A 817 -17.07 10.56 -4.24
C VAL A 817 -17.74 10.96 -5.56
N ARG A 818 -17.57 10.08 -6.55
CA ARG A 818 -18.11 10.17 -7.91
C ARG A 818 -19.24 9.19 -8.14
N GLU A 819 -19.18 8.02 -7.51
CA GLU A 819 -20.16 6.95 -7.67
C GLU A 819 -20.72 6.57 -6.31
N LEU A 820 -22.04 6.60 -6.18
CA LEU A 820 -22.76 6.27 -4.95
C LEU A 820 -23.92 5.31 -5.25
N ASP A 821 -23.86 4.10 -4.72
CA ASP A 821 -24.97 3.14 -4.78
C ASP A 821 -25.77 3.18 -3.48
N LEU A 822 -27.04 3.55 -3.60
CA LEU A 822 -28.03 3.60 -2.52
C LEU A 822 -29.26 2.74 -2.84
N SER A 823 -29.14 1.82 -3.80
CA SER A 823 -30.23 0.92 -4.20
C SER A 823 -30.77 0.12 -3.00
N TYR A 824 -32.08 -0.12 -2.96
CA TYR A 824 -32.75 -0.82 -1.86
C TYR A 824 -32.66 -0.17 -0.45
N ASN A 825 -32.41 1.14 -0.34
CA ASN A 825 -32.35 1.84 0.97
C ASN A 825 -33.59 2.68 1.36
N HIS A 826 -34.64 2.69 0.53
CA HIS A 826 -35.81 3.59 0.68
C HIS A 826 -35.46 5.09 0.93
N PRO A 827 -34.73 5.74 0.00
CA PRO A 827 -34.26 7.14 0.08
C PRO A 827 -35.35 8.24 0.04
N GLY A 828 -36.62 7.88 0.27
CA GLY A 828 -37.78 8.76 0.41
C GLY A 828 -37.81 10.01 -0.47
N SER A 829 -37.94 11.18 0.18
CA SER A 829 -37.96 12.49 -0.46
C SER A 829 -36.55 12.97 -0.86
N SER A 830 -35.50 12.48 -0.20
CA SER A 830 -34.10 12.87 -0.41
C SER A 830 -33.53 12.43 -1.75
N VAL A 831 -34.20 11.53 -2.49
CA VAL A 831 -33.94 11.31 -3.94
C VAL A 831 -33.89 12.62 -4.72
N LYS A 832 -34.75 13.60 -4.40
CA LYS A 832 -34.73 14.92 -5.06
C LYS A 832 -33.46 15.71 -4.71
N LYS A 833 -32.97 15.59 -3.47
CA LYS A 833 -31.73 16.23 -3.01
C LYS A 833 -30.51 15.60 -3.69
N LEU A 834 -30.45 14.27 -3.81
CA LEU A 834 -29.41 13.53 -4.54
C LEU A 834 -29.36 13.91 -6.03
N LYS A 835 -30.50 13.87 -6.74
CA LYS A 835 -30.56 14.26 -8.17
C LYS A 835 -30.20 15.74 -8.38
N ALA A 836 -30.51 16.62 -7.43
CA ALA A 836 -30.07 18.02 -7.46
C ALA A 836 -28.56 18.21 -7.17
N LEU A 837 -27.90 17.26 -6.49
CA LEU A 837 -26.45 17.25 -6.30
C LEU A 837 -25.72 16.79 -7.58
N GLN A 838 -26.25 15.78 -8.27
CA GLN A 838 -25.73 15.26 -9.54
C GLN A 838 -25.78 16.31 -10.67
N ASN A 839 -26.84 17.12 -10.75
CA ASN A 839 -27.07 18.07 -11.84
C ASN A 839 -26.30 19.41 -11.75
N LYS A 840 -25.39 19.60 -10.79
CA LYS A 840 -24.62 20.86 -10.63
C LYS A 840 -23.29 20.79 -11.39
N SER A 841 -23.04 21.72 -12.32
CA SER A 841 -21.88 21.72 -13.22
C SER A 841 -20.50 22.00 -12.59
N GLN A 842 -20.37 21.87 -11.26
CA GLN A 842 -19.13 22.07 -10.49
C GLN A 842 -19.07 21.11 -9.27
N ARG A 843 -19.57 19.87 -9.40
CA ARG A 843 -19.62 18.89 -8.29
C ARG A 843 -19.19 17.48 -8.73
N PRO A 844 -18.74 16.63 -7.78
CA PRO A 844 -17.97 15.41 -8.08
C PRO A 844 -18.82 14.19 -8.44
N LEU A 845 -20.09 14.16 -8.00
CA LEU A 845 -20.96 12.98 -8.06
C LEU A 845 -21.50 12.73 -9.48
N GLN A 846 -20.84 11.83 -10.21
CA GLN A 846 -21.14 11.47 -11.60
C GLN A 846 -22.33 10.51 -11.70
N SER A 847 -22.37 9.50 -10.83
CA SER A 847 -23.36 8.41 -10.85
C SER A 847 -24.00 8.21 -9.49
N VAL A 848 -25.34 8.08 -9.47
CA VAL A 848 -26.10 7.69 -8.28
C VAL A 848 -27.06 6.57 -8.68
N ARG A 849 -26.92 5.40 -8.07
CA ARG A 849 -27.84 4.28 -8.27
C ARG A 849 -28.81 4.19 -7.11
N LEU A 850 -30.08 3.97 -7.44
CA LEU A 850 -31.21 3.97 -6.49
C LEU A 850 -32.15 2.80 -6.70
N ASP A 851 -32.07 2.09 -7.83
CA ASP A 851 -33.11 1.18 -8.27
C ASP A 851 -32.83 -0.26 -7.81
N PRO A 852 -33.80 -0.94 -7.17
CA PRO A 852 -35.18 -0.54 -6.88
C PRO A 852 -35.35 0.30 -5.60
N CYS A 853 -36.39 1.14 -5.61
CA CYS A 853 -36.78 2.04 -4.52
C CYS A 853 -38.20 1.76 -4.01
N GLY A 854 -38.43 1.85 -2.69
CA GLY A 854 -39.77 1.80 -2.08
C GLY A 854 -39.84 0.99 -0.79
N LYS A 855 -40.91 1.16 0.01
CA LYS A 855 -41.08 0.44 1.29
C LYS A 855 -41.02 -1.08 1.14
N GLN A 856 -41.60 -1.63 0.06
CA GLN A 856 -41.57 -3.07 -0.24
C GLN A 856 -40.14 -3.64 -0.35
N PHE A 857 -39.14 -2.82 -0.70
CA PHE A 857 -37.74 -3.25 -0.82
C PHE A 857 -36.95 -3.19 0.50
N MET A 858 -37.55 -2.65 1.57
CA MET A 858 -37.03 -2.75 2.95
C MET A 858 -37.34 -4.12 3.58
N VAL A 859 -38.22 -4.91 2.96
CA VAL A 859 -38.65 -6.21 3.47
C VAL A 859 -37.55 -7.24 3.22
N SER A 860 -37.14 -7.96 4.26
CA SER A 860 -36.10 -9.00 4.15
C SER A 860 -36.57 -10.22 3.34
N GLY A 861 -35.63 -10.89 2.67
CA GLY A 861 -35.89 -12.16 1.97
C GLY A 861 -36.65 -12.02 0.64
N LEU A 862 -37.47 -13.02 0.32
CA LEU A 862 -38.21 -13.09 -0.96
C LEU A 862 -39.46 -12.20 -0.99
N ARG A 863 -40.01 -11.83 0.17
CA ARG A 863 -41.21 -11.00 0.31
C ARG A 863 -41.08 -9.60 -0.31
N LYS A 864 -39.86 -9.09 -0.54
CA LYS A 864 -39.62 -7.86 -1.32
C LYS A 864 -40.07 -7.93 -2.79
N TYR A 865 -40.29 -9.12 -3.31
CA TYR A 865 -40.83 -9.37 -4.65
C TYR A 865 -42.35 -9.65 -4.63
N SER A 866 -43.05 -9.30 -3.53
CA SER A 866 -44.50 -9.55 -3.37
C SER A 866 -45.31 -9.03 -4.56
N CYS A 867 -45.98 -9.94 -5.28
CA CYS A 867 -46.89 -9.62 -6.37
C CYS A 867 -48.35 -9.82 -5.94
N ASP A 868 -49.27 -9.09 -6.58
CA ASP A 868 -50.70 -9.11 -6.27
C ASP A 868 -51.49 -9.44 -7.55
N PHE A 869 -52.44 -10.37 -7.44
CA PHE A 869 -53.27 -10.82 -8.55
C PHE A 869 -54.62 -11.37 -8.06
N SER A 870 -55.60 -11.40 -8.96
CA SER A 870 -56.92 -12.03 -8.76
C SER A 870 -57.06 -13.31 -9.56
N LEU A 871 -57.98 -14.19 -9.15
CA LEU A 871 -58.38 -15.40 -9.88
C LEU A 871 -59.37 -15.06 -11.02
N ASP A 872 -59.26 -15.76 -12.14
CA ASP A 872 -60.06 -15.51 -13.35
C ASP A 872 -61.40 -16.28 -13.33
N PRO A 873 -62.57 -15.60 -13.22
CA PRO A 873 -63.89 -16.24 -13.27
C PRO A 873 -64.20 -16.91 -14.63
N ASN A 874 -63.38 -16.67 -15.66
CA ASN A 874 -63.48 -17.33 -16.96
C ASN A 874 -62.72 -18.66 -17.03
N THR A 875 -61.88 -18.99 -16.04
CA THR A 875 -61.12 -20.25 -15.98
C THR A 875 -61.59 -21.18 -14.85
N VAL A 876 -62.17 -20.64 -13.77
CA VAL A 876 -62.64 -21.39 -12.60
C VAL A 876 -63.59 -22.53 -12.96
N HIS A 877 -63.33 -23.75 -12.50
CA HIS A 877 -64.19 -24.89 -12.78
C HIS A 877 -65.59 -24.75 -12.14
N ARG A 878 -66.63 -25.36 -12.74
CA ARG A 878 -68.03 -25.29 -12.24
C ARG A 878 -68.27 -25.89 -10.85
N ARG A 879 -67.30 -26.60 -10.25
CA ARG A 879 -67.37 -27.07 -8.86
C ARG A 879 -66.51 -26.24 -7.88
N LEU A 880 -66.07 -25.06 -8.29
CA LEU A 880 -65.25 -24.16 -7.47
C LEU A 880 -65.98 -22.83 -7.26
N LEU A 881 -66.37 -22.55 -6.02
CA LEU A 881 -66.91 -21.25 -5.61
C LEU A 881 -65.76 -20.25 -5.51
N LEU A 882 -65.84 -19.15 -6.26
CA LEU A 882 -64.90 -18.04 -6.19
C LEU A 882 -65.49 -16.95 -5.29
N SER A 883 -64.69 -16.38 -4.39
CA SER A 883 -65.08 -15.26 -3.53
C SER A 883 -65.24 -13.94 -4.29
N ASP A 884 -65.97 -12.98 -3.71
CA ASP A 884 -66.22 -11.66 -4.31
C ASP A 884 -64.93 -10.84 -4.54
N ASP A 885 -63.94 -10.98 -3.65
CA ASP A 885 -62.60 -10.39 -3.77
C ASP A 885 -61.70 -11.12 -4.80
N LYS A 886 -62.17 -12.26 -5.32
CA LYS A 886 -61.48 -13.15 -6.26
C LYS A 886 -60.11 -13.65 -5.78
N ARG A 887 -59.87 -13.73 -4.48
CA ARG A 887 -58.63 -14.32 -3.90
C ARG A 887 -58.82 -15.69 -3.29
N THR A 888 -60.05 -16.09 -2.96
CA THR A 888 -60.36 -17.37 -2.32
C THR A 888 -61.19 -18.25 -3.25
N VAL A 889 -60.81 -19.52 -3.34
CA VAL A 889 -61.54 -20.54 -4.10
C VAL A 889 -61.85 -21.72 -3.19
N THR A 890 -63.09 -22.22 -3.24
CA THR A 890 -63.59 -23.31 -2.38
C THR A 890 -64.28 -24.38 -3.22
N ALA A 891 -63.96 -25.65 -2.99
CA ALA A 891 -64.59 -26.77 -3.69
C ALA A 891 -65.99 -27.07 -3.15
N VAL A 892 -66.98 -27.11 -4.05
CA VAL A 892 -68.40 -27.31 -3.75
C VAL A 892 -68.99 -28.52 -4.46
N LYS A 893 -70.03 -29.12 -3.86
CA LYS A 893 -70.69 -30.32 -4.39
C LYS A 893 -71.52 -30.05 -5.65
N GLU A 894 -72.15 -28.88 -5.72
CA GLU A 894 -73.08 -28.51 -6.79
C GLU A 894 -72.36 -27.80 -7.95
N LYS A 895 -72.93 -27.88 -9.15
CA LYS A 895 -72.39 -27.18 -10.33
C LYS A 895 -72.89 -25.74 -10.35
N LEU A 896 -71.99 -24.81 -10.13
CA LEU A 896 -72.25 -23.36 -10.16
C LEU A 896 -72.52 -22.86 -11.60
N PRO A 897 -73.34 -21.80 -11.75
CA PRO A 897 -73.87 -21.33 -13.04
C PRO A 897 -72.88 -20.48 -13.85
N TYR A 898 -71.58 -20.77 -13.81
CA TYR A 898 -70.63 -20.06 -14.66
C TYR A 898 -70.85 -20.39 -16.16
N GLY A 899 -70.81 -19.37 -17.01
CA GLY A 899 -70.91 -19.52 -18.46
C GLY A 899 -69.76 -20.34 -19.05
N ASP A 900 -70.03 -21.08 -20.13
CA ASP A 900 -68.98 -21.80 -20.85
C ASP A 900 -67.96 -20.82 -21.43
N HIS A 901 -66.68 -21.13 -21.23
CA HIS A 901 -65.57 -20.33 -21.71
C HIS A 901 -64.46 -21.24 -22.24
N LYS A 902 -63.74 -20.76 -23.26
CA LYS A 902 -62.74 -21.52 -24.01
C LYS A 902 -61.51 -21.94 -23.19
N ASP A 903 -61.27 -21.26 -22.07
CA ASP A 903 -60.10 -21.46 -21.18
C ASP A 903 -60.52 -22.04 -19.81
N ARG A 904 -61.75 -22.56 -19.69
CA ARG A 904 -62.26 -23.23 -18.48
C ARG A 904 -62.01 -24.73 -18.58
N CYS A 905 -61.24 -25.31 -17.65
CA CYS A 905 -61.09 -26.77 -17.57
C CYS A 905 -62.45 -27.44 -17.35
N ARG A 906 -62.66 -28.62 -17.94
CA ARG A 906 -63.93 -29.37 -17.88
C ARG A 906 -63.87 -30.63 -17.02
N ASP A 907 -62.67 -31.17 -16.82
CA ASP A 907 -62.48 -32.47 -16.18
C ASP A 907 -62.18 -32.32 -14.69
N MET A 908 -61.25 -31.43 -14.32
CA MET A 908 -60.78 -31.27 -12.94
C MET A 908 -61.13 -29.90 -12.32
N PRO A 909 -61.37 -29.82 -10.99
CA PRO A 909 -61.68 -28.55 -10.33
C PRO A 909 -60.44 -27.68 -10.19
N GLN A 910 -60.22 -26.80 -11.18
CA GLN A 910 -59.05 -25.91 -11.26
C GLN A 910 -59.42 -24.47 -11.67
N VAL A 911 -58.53 -23.53 -11.40
CA VAL A 911 -58.64 -22.08 -11.72
C VAL A 911 -57.25 -21.49 -12.00
N LEU A 912 -57.17 -20.49 -12.88
CA LEU A 912 -55.98 -19.68 -13.12
C LEU A 912 -56.18 -18.23 -12.63
N SER A 913 -55.09 -17.51 -12.40
CA SER A 913 -55.08 -16.06 -12.23
C SER A 913 -55.58 -15.34 -13.49
N SER A 914 -56.05 -14.10 -13.31
CA SER A 914 -56.40 -13.18 -14.41
C SER A 914 -55.18 -12.55 -15.06
N THR A 915 -54.07 -12.49 -14.33
CA THR A 915 -52.86 -11.72 -14.67
C THR A 915 -51.68 -12.67 -14.79
N GLY A 916 -50.97 -12.59 -15.91
CA GLY A 916 -49.71 -13.31 -16.10
C GLY A 916 -48.56 -12.54 -15.45
N LEU A 917 -47.67 -13.27 -14.78
CA LEU A 917 -46.52 -12.76 -14.06
C LEU A 917 -45.25 -12.85 -14.94
N THR A 918 -44.34 -11.90 -14.75
CA THR A 918 -43.04 -11.78 -15.42
C THR A 918 -42.02 -11.14 -14.46
N GLY A 919 -40.73 -11.39 -14.68
CA GLY A 919 -39.65 -10.92 -13.81
C GLY A 919 -39.60 -11.73 -12.51
N ARG A 920 -39.23 -11.06 -11.40
CA ARG A 920 -39.23 -11.62 -10.04
C ARG A 920 -40.56 -11.35 -9.33
N CYS A 921 -41.27 -12.41 -8.99
CA CYS A 921 -42.57 -12.37 -8.33
C CYS A 921 -42.61 -13.36 -7.16
N TYR A 922 -43.20 -12.95 -6.04
CA TYR A 922 -43.42 -13.77 -4.85
C TYR A 922 -44.87 -13.67 -4.38
N TRP A 923 -45.50 -14.79 -4.02
CA TRP A 923 -46.82 -14.79 -3.40
C TRP A 923 -46.97 -15.96 -2.42
N GLU A 924 -47.86 -15.80 -1.44
CA GLU A 924 -48.20 -16.85 -0.47
C GLU A 924 -49.67 -17.25 -0.63
N VAL A 925 -49.97 -18.53 -0.40
CA VAL A 925 -51.32 -19.07 -0.38
C VAL A 925 -51.57 -19.85 0.90
N LYS A 926 -52.76 -19.65 1.49
CA LYS A 926 -53.23 -20.40 2.65
C LYS A 926 -54.13 -21.55 2.19
N LEU A 927 -53.85 -22.74 2.69
CA LEU A 927 -54.58 -23.97 2.40
C LEU A 927 -55.56 -24.31 3.53
N ARG A 928 -56.57 -25.10 3.20
CA ARG A 928 -57.50 -25.73 4.15
C ARG A 928 -58.17 -26.93 3.48
N GLY A 929 -58.12 -28.09 4.12
CA GLY A 929 -58.62 -29.35 3.57
C GLY A 929 -57.50 -30.26 3.06
N ASP A 930 -57.86 -31.45 2.59
CA ASP A 930 -56.92 -32.57 2.52
C ASP A 930 -56.06 -32.57 1.25
N VAL A 931 -56.55 -32.03 0.12
CA VAL A 931 -55.85 -32.11 -1.17
C VAL A 931 -55.93 -30.81 -1.98
N ALA A 932 -54.78 -30.16 -2.16
CA ALA A 932 -54.62 -28.94 -2.95
C ALA A 932 -53.47 -29.06 -3.97
N VAL A 933 -53.63 -28.39 -5.11
CA VAL A 933 -52.59 -28.24 -6.14
C VAL A 933 -52.29 -26.76 -6.32
N ILE A 934 -51.01 -26.40 -6.24
CA ILE A 934 -50.48 -25.05 -6.41
C ILE A 934 -49.57 -25.09 -7.63
N ALA A 935 -49.89 -24.32 -8.66
CA ALA A 935 -49.27 -24.43 -9.96
C ALA A 935 -48.90 -23.07 -10.56
N VAL A 936 -48.02 -23.13 -11.56
CA VAL A 936 -47.71 -22.04 -12.47
C VAL A 936 -47.78 -22.61 -13.89
N SER A 937 -48.52 -21.97 -14.78
CA SER A 937 -48.83 -22.53 -16.12
C SER A 937 -48.91 -21.45 -17.20
N TYR A 938 -48.64 -21.82 -18.45
CA TYR A 938 -48.94 -20.98 -19.61
C TYR A 938 -50.44 -20.93 -19.91
N ARG A 939 -50.95 -19.80 -20.38
CA ARG A 939 -52.38 -19.65 -20.68
C ARG A 939 -52.80 -20.48 -21.90
N GLY A 940 -53.99 -21.09 -21.84
CA GLY A 940 -54.59 -21.78 -22.99
C GLY A 940 -54.15 -23.24 -23.16
N ASN A 941 -53.59 -23.86 -22.13
CA ASN A 941 -53.19 -25.27 -22.14
C ASN A 941 -54.41 -26.22 -22.06
N ARG A 942 -55.06 -26.51 -23.20
CA ARG A 942 -56.36 -27.21 -23.24
C ARG A 942 -56.31 -28.73 -23.14
N ASP A 943 -55.17 -29.33 -23.46
CA ASP A 943 -55.00 -30.79 -23.46
C ASP A 943 -54.54 -31.33 -22.09
N GLU A 944 -54.42 -30.44 -21.10
CA GLU A 944 -54.03 -30.74 -19.72
C GLU A 944 -55.25 -31.07 -18.86
N ARG A 945 -55.28 -32.28 -18.30
CA ARG A 945 -56.36 -32.73 -17.41
C ARG A 945 -56.22 -32.15 -16.00
N GLU A 946 -54.99 -32.10 -15.48
CA GLU A 946 -54.65 -31.45 -14.22
C GLU A 946 -53.32 -30.69 -14.32
N PHE A 947 -53.13 -29.58 -13.60
CA PHE A 947 -51.81 -28.96 -13.50
C PHE A 947 -50.71 -29.98 -13.11
N GLY A 948 -49.68 -30.05 -13.94
CA GLY A 948 -48.59 -31.03 -13.90
C GLY A 948 -48.68 -32.13 -14.97
N ASP A 949 -49.80 -32.28 -15.69
CA ASP A 949 -49.99 -33.28 -16.77
C ASP A 949 -49.34 -32.87 -18.12
N SER A 950 -48.69 -31.70 -18.19
CA SER A 950 -47.99 -31.20 -19.39
C SER A 950 -46.60 -30.63 -19.08
N ASP A 951 -45.83 -30.36 -20.14
CA ASP A 951 -44.59 -29.57 -20.10
C ASP A 951 -44.83 -28.06 -19.99
N ARG A 952 -46.09 -27.61 -20.07
CA ARG A 952 -46.51 -26.20 -20.00
C ARG A 952 -47.01 -25.76 -18.61
N SER A 953 -46.94 -26.64 -17.62
CA SER A 953 -47.27 -26.33 -16.23
C SER A 953 -46.34 -27.02 -15.23
N TRP A 954 -46.16 -26.39 -14.08
CA TRP A 954 -45.31 -26.87 -12.99
C TRP A 954 -46.11 -26.76 -11.68
N ALA A 955 -46.25 -27.85 -10.94
CA ALA A 955 -47.14 -27.89 -9.79
C ALA A 955 -46.56 -28.60 -8.57
N LEU A 956 -46.86 -28.06 -7.40
CA LEU A 956 -46.78 -28.72 -6.10
C LEU A 956 -48.18 -29.23 -5.72
N LYS A 957 -48.28 -30.52 -5.40
CA LYS A 957 -49.50 -31.19 -4.95
C LYS A 957 -49.33 -31.59 -3.49
N VAL A 958 -50.20 -31.05 -2.64
CA VAL A 958 -50.26 -31.27 -1.19
C VAL A 958 -51.39 -32.25 -0.92
N CYS A 959 -51.10 -33.34 -0.22
CA CYS A 959 -52.04 -34.39 0.16
C CYS A 959 -51.87 -34.68 1.67
N GLY A 960 -52.54 -33.92 2.52
CA GLY A 960 -52.23 -33.84 3.96
C GLY A 960 -50.73 -33.60 4.17
N HIS A 961 -50.09 -34.42 4.99
CA HIS A 961 -48.64 -34.36 5.25
C HIS A 961 -47.72 -34.78 4.07
N GLN A 962 -48.24 -35.16 2.89
CA GLN A 962 -47.42 -35.62 1.77
C GLN A 962 -47.30 -34.59 0.65
N LEU A 963 -46.07 -34.28 0.25
CA LEU A 963 -45.76 -33.32 -0.81
C LEU A 963 -45.26 -34.03 -2.08
N PHE A 964 -45.87 -33.68 -3.21
CA PHE A 964 -45.50 -34.20 -4.52
C PHE A 964 -45.26 -33.07 -5.52
N ILE A 965 -44.30 -33.28 -6.42
CA ILE A 965 -44.01 -32.41 -7.55
C ILE A 965 -44.53 -33.06 -8.83
N CYS A 966 -45.37 -32.32 -9.56
CA CYS A 966 -46.00 -32.75 -10.81
C CYS A 966 -45.54 -31.87 -11.98
N HIS A 967 -44.97 -32.51 -13.00
CA HIS A 967 -44.61 -31.87 -14.27
C HIS A 967 -44.51 -32.92 -15.38
N ASN A 968 -45.00 -32.61 -16.58
CA ASN A 968 -44.95 -33.47 -17.76
C ASN A 968 -45.39 -34.94 -17.49
N LYS A 969 -46.55 -35.10 -16.83
CA LYS A 969 -47.15 -36.40 -16.43
C LYS A 969 -46.32 -37.23 -15.45
N LYS A 970 -45.26 -36.66 -14.89
CA LYS A 970 -44.42 -37.28 -13.87
C LYS A 970 -44.75 -36.66 -12.50
N GLN A 971 -45.30 -37.46 -11.62
CA GLN A 971 -45.44 -37.15 -10.19
C GLN A 971 -44.24 -37.72 -9.44
N THR A 972 -43.55 -36.89 -8.66
CA THR A 972 -42.39 -37.26 -7.84
C THR A 972 -42.68 -36.93 -6.38
N PHE A 973 -42.55 -37.90 -5.47
CA PHE A 973 -42.64 -37.64 -4.03
C PHE A 973 -41.44 -36.82 -3.56
N LEU A 974 -41.69 -35.75 -2.81
CA LEU A 974 -40.63 -34.93 -2.21
C LEU A 974 -40.29 -35.39 -0.80
N THR A 975 -41.26 -35.28 0.10
CA THR A 975 -41.08 -35.44 1.54
C THR A 975 -42.43 -35.62 2.23
N GLN A 976 -42.37 -36.01 3.51
CA GLN A 976 -43.50 -36.02 4.43
C GLN A 976 -43.23 -35.02 5.55
N THR A 977 -44.16 -34.09 5.79
CA THR A 977 -44.07 -33.10 6.87
C THR A 977 -44.53 -33.69 8.21
N GLN A 978 -44.13 -33.07 9.32
CA GLN A 978 -44.59 -33.48 10.67
C GLN A 978 -45.98 -32.92 11.01
N ASP A 979 -46.27 -31.71 10.52
CA ASP A 979 -47.54 -31.02 10.67
C ASP A 979 -48.26 -30.87 9.31
N ASP A 980 -49.48 -30.32 9.31
CA ASP A 980 -50.21 -29.96 8.09
C ASP A 980 -49.65 -28.69 7.45
N VAL A 981 -49.51 -28.69 6.12
CA VAL A 981 -48.97 -27.54 5.36
C VAL A 981 -50.07 -26.49 5.14
N ASP A 982 -50.28 -25.65 6.16
CA ASP A 982 -51.29 -24.59 6.16
C ASP A 982 -50.99 -23.43 5.18
N ARG A 983 -49.72 -23.17 4.85
CA ARG A 983 -49.30 -22.03 4.03
C ARG A 983 -48.09 -22.35 3.16
N VAL A 984 -48.19 -22.01 1.87
CA VAL A 984 -47.13 -22.22 0.86
C VAL A 984 -46.77 -20.91 0.18
N GLY A 985 -45.48 -20.61 0.12
CA GLY A 985 -44.90 -19.50 -0.64
C GLY A 985 -44.39 -19.97 -2.00
N VAL A 986 -44.57 -19.15 -3.03
CA VAL A 986 -44.10 -19.42 -4.39
C VAL A 986 -43.26 -18.24 -4.86
N PHE A 987 -42.06 -18.53 -5.38
CA PHE A 987 -41.16 -17.56 -5.99
C PHE A 987 -40.91 -17.90 -7.46
N LEU A 988 -41.19 -16.96 -8.34
CA LEU A 988 -40.87 -17.03 -9.77
C LEU A 988 -39.79 -15.98 -10.08
N ASP A 989 -38.70 -16.40 -10.71
CA ASP A 989 -37.79 -15.54 -11.45
C ASP A 989 -37.82 -16.00 -12.92
N SER A 990 -38.64 -15.31 -13.73
CA SER A 990 -38.82 -15.71 -15.13
C SER A 990 -37.57 -15.47 -15.99
N GLU A 991 -36.69 -14.56 -15.59
CA GLU A 991 -35.47 -14.19 -16.31
C GLU A 991 -34.34 -15.20 -16.04
N ALA A 992 -34.19 -15.62 -14.78
CA ALA A 992 -33.27 -16.69 -14.39
C ALA A 992 -33.80 -18.10 -14.71
N GLY A 993 -35.05 -18.23 -15.17
CA GLY A 993 -35.67 -19.51 -15.47
C GLY A 993 -35.94 -20.37 -14.24
N LEU A 994 -36.25 -19.76 -13.09
CA LEU A 994 -36.38 -20.43 -11.79
C LEU A 994 -37.79 -20.29 -11.21
N LEU A 995 -38.40 -21.41 -10.81
CA LEU A 995 -39.66 -21.45 -10.06
C LEU A 995 -39.46 -22.28 -8.78
N SER A 996 -39.67 -21.68 -7.61
CA SER A 996 -39.39 -22.30 -6.32
C SER A 996 -40.59 -22.27 -5.38
N PHE A 997 -40.78 -23.35 -4.63
CA PHE A 997 -41.84 -23.53 -3.64
C PHE A 997 -41.25 -23.58 -2.24
N TYR A 998 -41.97 -23.00 -1.27
CA TYR A 998 -41.57 -22.89 0.13
C TYR A 998 -42.74 -23.22 1.04
N GLU A 999 -42.47 -23.91 2.14
CA GLU A 999 -43.36 -23.96 3.30
C GLU A 999 -43.16 -22.69 4.13
N VAL A 1000 -44.25 -22.10 4.61
CA VAL A 1000 -44.23 -20.87 5.41
C VAL A 1000 -44.69 -21.19 6.82
N SER A 1001 -43.78 -21.07 7.78
CA SER A 1001 -44.09 -21.31 9.19
C SER A 1001 -44.97 -20.22 9.80
N SER A 1002 -45.53 -20.50 10.98
CA SER A 1002 -46.34 -19.55 11.76
C SER A 1002 -45.59 -18.29 12.19
N ASP A 1003 -44.26 -18.33 12.30
CA ASP A 1003 -43.38 -17.18 12.52
C ASP A 1003 -42.87 -16.52 11.23
N GLY A 1004 -43.39 -16.94 10.07
CA GLY A 1004 -43.13 -16.32 8.77
C GLY A 1004 -41.78 -16.65 8.13
N LYS A 1005 -41.05 -17.65 8.63
CA LYS A 1005 -39.83 -18.17 7.99
C LYS A 1005 -40.19 -19.02 6.77
N LEU A 1006 -39.27 -19.04 5.80
CA LEU A 1006 -39.43 -19.77 4.54
C LEU A 1006 -38.53 -21.00 4.52
N PHE A 1007 -39.13 -22.19 4.46
CA PHE A 1007 -38.43 -23.45 4.31
C PHE A 1007 -38.54 -23.90 2.85
N HIS A 1008 -37.40 -24.02 2.16
CA HIS A 1008 -37.38 -24.42 0.76
C HIS A 1008 -37.86 -25.87 0.58
N LEU A 1009 -38.82 -26.08 -0.32
CA LEU A 1009 -39.38 -27.39 -0.64
C LEU A 1009 -38.78 -27.95 -1.94
N TYR A 1010 -38.82 -27.16 -3.01
CA TYR A 1010 -38.36 -27.58 -4.33
C TYR A 1010 -38.17 -26.40 -5.30
N SER A 1011 -37.31 -26.57 -6.30
CA SER A 1011 -37.16 -25.64 -7.42
C SER A 1011 -37.17 -26.36 -8.76
N PHE A 1012 -37.95 -25.83 -9.71
CA PHE A 1012 -37.83 -26.14 -11.13
C PHE A 1012 -36.91 -25.14 -11.83
N SER A 1013 -36.15 -25.62 -12.79
CA SER A 1013 -35.41 -24.79 -13.74
C SER A 1013 -35.92 -25.03 -15.16
N SER A 1014 -36.35 -23.97 -15.85
CA SER A 1014 -36.89 -24.04 -17.22
C SER A 1014 -36.82 -22.67 -17.91
N SER A 1015 -36.78 -22.65 -19.25
CA SER A 1015 -36.83 -21.40 -20.02
C SER A 1015 -38.25 -20.88 -20.13
N PHE A 1016 -38.57 -19.82 -19.39
CA PHE A 1016 -39.90 -19.21 -19.36
C PHE A 1016 -40.02 -18.08 -20.41
N ASN A 1017 -40.73 -18.36 -21.50
CA ASN A 1017 -40.73 -17.51 -22.72
C ASN A 1017 -42.02 -16.69 -22.94
N GLU A 1018 -43.05 -16.92 -22.12
CA GLU A 1018 -44.34 -16.21 -22.14
C GLU A 1018 -44.75 -15.86 -20.70
N PRO A 1019 -45.67 -14.90 -20.46
CA PRO A 1019 -46.18 -14.62 -19.12
C PRO A 1019 -46.82 -15.86 -18.47
N LEU A 1020 -46.49 -16.10 -17.21
CA LEU A 1020 -46.89 -17.29 -16.47
C LEU A 1020 -48.04 -16.99 -15.50
N PHE A 1021 -49.02 -17.89 -15.44
CA PHE A 1021 -50.23 -17.68 -14.65
C PHE A 1021 -50.22 -18.62 -13.43
N PRO A 1022 -50.20 -18.08 -12.20
CA PRO A 1022 -50.55 -18.84 -11.00
C PRO A 1022 -51.87 -19.59 -11.18
N GLY A 1023 -51.90 -20.86 -10.81
CA GLY A 1023 -53.04 -21.75 -10.96
C GLY A 1023 -53.25 -22.61 -9.72
N PHE A 1024 -54.50 -22.96 -9.44
CA PHE A 1024 -54.89 -23.68 -8.23
C PHE A 1024 -55.90 -24.77 -8.54
N GLY A 1025 -55.76 -25.93 -7.89
CA GLY A 1025 -56.69 -27.06 -7.99
C GLY A 1025 -57.09 -27.61 -6.62
N LEU A 1026 -58.32 -28.08 -6.49
CA LEU A 1026 -58.88 -28.64 -5.26
C LEU A 1026 -59.64 -29.93 -5.56
N TRP A 1027 -59.66 -30.89 -4.63
CA TRP A 1027 -60.23 -32.23 -4.87
C TRP A 1027 -61.52 -32.50 -4.11
N TRP A 1028 -61.57 -32.22 -2.81
CA TRP A 1028 -62.66 -32.61 -1.94
C TRP A 1028 -63.61 -31.45 -1.63
N VAL A 1029 -64.88 -31.76 -1.41
CA VAL A 1029 -65.88 -30.73 -1.09
C VAL A 1029 -65.60 -30.18 0.30
N GLY A 1030 -65.39 -28.86 0.38
CA GLY A 1030 -64.97 -28.17 1.60
C GLY A 1030 -63.50 -27.74 1.60
N ASP A 1031 -62.66 -28.30 0.71
CA ASP A 1031 -61.30 -27.79 0.51
C ASP A 1031 -61.35 -26.34 0.01
N SER A 1032 -60.42 -25.50 0.47
CA SER A 1032 -60.32 -24.11 0.03
C SER A 1032 -58.88 -23.61 0.00
N LEU A 1033 -58.57 -22.72 -0.94
CA LEU A 1033 -57.29 -22.04 -1.07
C LEU A 1033 -57.51 -20.53 -1.17
N SER A 1034 -56.73 -19.76 -0.41
CA SER A 1034 -56.80 -18.28 -0.35
C SER A 1034 -55.44 -17.66 -0.68
N VAL A 1035 -55.40 -16.70 -1.61
CA VAL A 1035 -54.19 -15.89 -1.86
C VAL A 1035 -54.01 -14.87 -0.73
N VAL A 1036 -52.85 -14.86 -0.09
CA VAL A 1036 -52.55 -14.01 1.07
C VAL A 1036 -52.28 -12.56 0.65
N ASP A 1037 -52.86 -11.58 1.35
CA ASP A 1037 -52.53 -10.16 1.14
C ASP A 1037 -51.28 -9.75 1.91
N LEU A 1038 -50.12 -10.02 1.30
CA LEU A 1038 -48.84 -9.62 1.86
C LEU A 1038 -48.72 -8.10 2.07
N ARG A 1039 -49.53 -7.23 1.43
CA ARG A 1039 -49.42 -5.78 1.67
C ARG A 1039 -49.94 -5.36 3.05
N ASN A 1040 -50.89 -6.10 3.62
CA ASN A 1040 -51.40 -5.82 4.96
C ASN A 1040 -50.51 -6.48 6.03
N GLU A 1041 -50.04 -7.71 5.81
CA GLU A 1041 -49.06 -8.38 6.71
C GLU A 1041 -47.65 -7.71 6.71
N LEU A 1042 -47.39 -6.75 5.82
CA LEU A 1042 -46.15 -5.95 5.77
C LEU A 1042 -46.36 -4.49 6.25
N LEU A 1043 -47.53 -4.18 6.81
CA LEU A 1043 -47.86 -2.88 7.41
C LEU A 1043 -48.13 -2.95 8.92
N GLU A 1044 -48.31 -4.15 9.47
CA GLU A 1044 -48.25 -4.48 10.90
C GLU A 1044 -46.82 -4.89 11.31
#